data_AF-A0A1T4MBY0-F1
#
_entry.id   AF-A0A1T4MBY0-F1
#
_cell.length_a   1.000
_cell.length_b   1.000
_cell.length_c   1.000
_cell.angle_alpha   90.00
_cell.angle_beta   90.00
_cell.angle_gamma   90.00
#
_symmetry.space_group_name_H-M   'P 1'
#
loop_
_entity.id
_entity.type
_entity.pdbx_description
1 polymer ?
#
loop_
_entity_poly.entity_id
_entity_poly.type
_entity_poly.pdbx_seq_one_letter_code
_entity_poly.pdbx_strand_id
1 'polypeptide(L)'
;MATTTSIIVLLKFFAGRQNNAAIDFGEFTEYLKRYSEHHLEEQPSLVNYMTDTANVLLKELEKLSANHQVLILSPTAEKKTIIVIAFFIEKFSQRYKEILAQPMTPFPQESDIPKKIPSEIITRRTGAELLNELLTKETLSDKYLYGLTMPHDMPSILLPSLVSVHTLAECAVQKLRTMLAKEEHHDYFMKKLTVSNPGKEMTAKNIFNRFVQNADSLTLFKEPEDSFYFLTQLLFFIRQDYEKVKDYTAEDIGILHAVYILEIIANYYKTRAQENSKKETAFKNLEQHLSKPPYYFTLGTITKFTSSSGVPLLGQYSEEELKNFLHTKTTESLANDLPEILVFKTELDKQPYFIYKNKVMPLIMRLCTDARAAIRETIRKNWFKVLKNFDDLPEMKEQKAFEKRLEKEVSVQSPVLYALLTSSFLPLINYEMNMQQDESGLEGGRISLFENGRLVPYSEILLMNRQELLTDTKILLPVWYTIPVISWIMKLIMRPPKSKKQKPEKTSAQIYREQEEEKSKHDKMEMALSKKSMVSRKVALRESARKLEEELVPSSSTLDRELHSYERTWNKLIGKTTHNNLTEDVNSLIRDYLRKVLRHIKSEGFNRERIENLADTLVKTPALQKIGETDAMLMYIQLYIVKLVKNLPA
;
A
#
# COMPACT_ATOMS: atom_id res chain seq x y z
N MET A 1 33.74 25.25 8.37
CA MET A 1 32.55 25.48 9.22
C MET A 1 33.04 25.37 10.66
N ALA A 2 32.98 26.44 11.44
CA ALA A 2 33.42 26.43 12.83
C ALA A 2 32.43 25.59 13.66
N THR A 3 32.83 24.39 14.04
CA THR A 3 32.08 23.56 14.99
C THR A 3 32.06 24.28 16.33
N THR A 4 30.92 24.85 16.72
CA THR A 4 30.70 25.31 18.09
C THR A 4 30.95 24.14 19.04
N THR A 5 32.04 24.19 19.82
CA THR A 5 32.38 23.12 20.75
C THR A 5 31.39 23.15 21.92
N SER A 6 30.52 22.14 21.98
CA SER A 6 29.56 22.00 23.08
C SER A 6 30.27 21.60 24.38
N ILE A 7 29.83 22.10 25.54
CA ILE A 7 30.41 21.78 26.85
C ILE A 7 30.52 20.28 27.10
N ILE A 8 29.56 19.49 26.63
CA ILE A 8 29.61 18.03 26.79
C ILE A 8 30.84 17.42 26.11
N VAL A 9 31.29 17.97 24.98
CA VAL A 9 32.49 17.51 24.27
C VAL A 9 33.75 17.82 25.09
N LEU A 10 33.80 19.00 25.70
CA LEU A 10 34.91 19.38 26.59
C LEU A 10 34.93 18.53 27.87
N LEU A 11 33.77 18.24 28.46
CA LEU A 11 33.64 17.35 29.61
C LEU A 11 34.10 15.92 29.28
N LYS A 12 33.68 15.37 28.12
CA LYS A 12 34.14 14.06 27.64
C LYS A 12 35.65 14.03 27.45
N PHE A 13 36.22 15.06 26.81
CA PHE A 13 37.65 15.16 26.59
C PHE A 13 38.44 15.25 27.90
N PHE A 14 37.95 16.06 28.84
CA PHE A 14 38.58 16.23 30.15
C PHE A 14 38.51 14.94 30.99
N ALA A 15 37.33 14.29 31.04
CA ALA A 15 37.14 13.00 31.70
C ALA A 15 38.05 11.91 31.10
N GLY A 16 38.13 11.86 29.76
CA GLY A 16 38.97 10.92 29.03
C GLY A 16 40.46 11.10 29.33
N ARG A 17 40.95 12.36 29.37
CA ARG A 17 42.35 12.66 29.69
C ARG A 17 42.74 12.27 31.12
N GLN A 18 41.83 12.47 32.07
CA GLN A 18 42.04 12.08 33.47
C GLN A 18 41.73 10.60 33.75
N ASN A 19 41.12 9.90 32.78
CA ASN A 19 40.55 8.56 32.94
C ASN A 19 39.65 8.45 34.19
N ASN A 20 38.90 9.52 34.48
CA ASN A 20 38.05 9.62 35.65
C ASN A 20 36.72 10.29 35.26
N ALA A 21 35.61 9.64 35.63
CA ALA A 21 34.26 10.11 35.33
C ALA A 21 33.75 11.17 36.32
N ALA A 22 34.34 11.24 37.52
CA ALA A 22 33.98 12.19 38.56
C ALA A 22 34.97 13.36 38.54
N ILE A 23 34.50 14.51 38.06
CA ILE A 23 35.27 15.73 37.88
C ILE A 23 34.90 16.73 38.98
N ASP A 24 35.88 17.39 39.58
CA ASP A 24 35.61 18.52 40.49
C ASP A 24 35.13 19.75 39.70
N PHE A 25 34.03 20.36 40.16
CA PHE A 25 33.44 21.51 39.48
C PHE A 25 34.41 22.71 39.39
N GLY A 26 35.20 22.95 40.45
CA GLY A 26 36.18 24.03 40.47
C GLY A 26 37.31 23.82 39.47
N GLU A 27 37.87 22.60 39.45
CA GLU A 27 38.92 22.23 38.49
C GLU A 27 38.46 22.38 37.03
N PHE A 28 37.23 21.94 36.73
CA PHE A 28 36.69 22.07 35.37
C PHE A 28 36.39 23.52 35.01
N THR A 29 35.95 24.35 35.96
CA THR A 29 35.72 25.78 35.74
C THR A 29 37.02 26.50 35.38
N GLU A 30 38.12 26.21 36.08
CA GLU A 30 39.44 26.78 35.76
C GLU A 30 39.96 26.32 34.40
N TYR A 31 39.78 25.03 34.08
CA TYR A 31 40.10 24.49 32.76
C TYR A 31 39.31 25.18 31.65
N LEU A 32 37.99 25.36 31.82
CA LEU A 32 37.13 26.01 30.85
C LEU A 32 37.52 27.48 30.63
N LYS A 33 37.91 28.18 31.69
CA LYS A 33 38.41 29.56 31.60
C LYS A 33 39.71 29.64 30.78
N ARG A 34 40.69 28.77 31.06
CA ARG A 34 41.93 28.71 30.26
C ARG A 34 41.68 28.30 28.81
N TYR A 35 40.78 27.35 28.59
CA TYR A 35 40.42 26.89 27.24
C TYR A 35 39.75 28.01 26.42
N SER A 36 38.83 28.76 27.05
CA SER A 36 38.16 29.91 26.41
C SER A 36 39.11 31.08 26.12
N GLU A 37 40.08 31.34 27.01
CA GLU A 37 41.16 32.33 26.78
C GLU A 37 42.02 31.99 25.55
N HIS A 38 42.36 30.70 25.38
CA HIS A 38 43.23 30.25 24.28
C HIS A 38 42.53 30.10 22.93
N HIS A 39 41.24 29.77 22.90
CA HIS A 39 40.48 29.50 21.66
C HIS A 39 39.45 30.57 21.30
N LEU A 40 39.56 31.77 21.90
CA LEU A 40 38.61 32.87 21.69
C LEU A 40 38.54 33.34 20.23
N GLU A 41 39.70 33.39 19.54
CA GLU A 41 39.79 33.82 18.14
C GLU A 41 39.16 32.81 17.18
N GLU A 42 39.19 31.53 17.52
CA GLU A 42 38.64 30.44 16.71
C GLU A 42 37.15 30.20 17.00
N GLN A 43 36.68 30.48 18.22
CA GLN A 43 35.30 30.26 18.66
C GLN A 43 34.73 31.43 19.49
N PRO A 44 34.05 32.38 18.83
CA PRO A 44 33.47 33.56 19.48
C PRO A 44 32.41 33.26 20.55
N SER A 45 31.80 32.06 20.51
CA SER A 45 30.80 31.62 21.49
C SER A 45 31.37 31.39 22.90
N LEU A 46 32.69 31.25 23.03
CA LEU A 46 33.36 30.99 24.32
C LEU A 46 33.52 32.26 25.19
N VAL A 47 33.24 33.45 24.64
CA VAL A 47 33.31 34.74 25.36
C VAL A 47 32.46 34.74 26.63
N ASN A 48 31.32 34.03 26.63
CA ASN A 48 30.41 33.95 27.77
C ASN A 48 31.04 33.31 29.03
N TYR A 49 32.14 32.57 28.89
CA TYR A 49 32.83 31.89 29.99
C TYR A 49 33.99 32.69 30.59
N MET A 50 34.23 33.94 30.15
CA MET A 50 35.38 34.74 30.60
C MET A 50 35.13 35.51 31.91
N THR A 51 33.90 36.00 32.11
CA THR A 51 33.53 36.87 33.26
C THR A 51 32.77 36.13 34.37
N ASP A 52 31.84 35.25 34.02
CA ASP A 52 31.03 34.48 34.98
C ASP A 52 30.98 32.98 34.63
N THR A 53 32.17 32.38 34.52
CA THR A 53 32.37 30.99 34.11
C THR A 53 31.53 30.02 34.94
N ALA A 54 31.48 30.22 36.27
CA ALA A 54 30.84 29.30 37.20
C ALA A 54 29.30 29.27 37.05
N ASN A 55 28.63 30.44 36.98
CA ASN A 55 27.17 30.45 36.87
C ASN A 55 26.69 30.03 35.48
N VAL A 56 27.42 30.40 34.42
CA VAL A 56 27.10 29.99 33.06
C VAL A 56 27.28 28.48 32.91
N LEU A 57 28.38 27.93 33.43
CA LEU A 57 28.62 26.49 33.46
C LEU A 57 27.54 25.75 34.25
N LEU A 58 27.14 26.23 35.43
CA LEU A 58 26.06 25.60 36.21
C LEU A 58 24.74 25.52 35.43
N LYS A 59 24.31 26.60 34.79
CA LYS A 59 23.07 26.61 33.97
C LYS A 59 23.14 25.61 32.81
N GLU A 60 24.30 25.44 32.21
CA GLU A 60 24.48 24.45 31.13
C GLU A 60 24.57 23.03 31.65
N LEU A 61 25.23 22.79 32.79
CA LEU A 61 25.24 21.50 33.46
C LEU A 61 23.84 21.08 33.91
N GLU A 62 23.00 22.01 34.37
CA GLU A 62 21.59 21.74 34.70
C GLU A 62 20.81 21.28 33.45
N LYS A 63 21.02 21.91 32.29
CA LYS A 63 20.43 21.46 31.02
C LYS A 63 20.95 20.07 30.62
N LEU A 64 22.24 19.81 30.76
CA LEU A 64 22.86 18.50 30.47
C LEU A 64 22.38 17.42 31.45
N SER A 65 22.11 17.80 32.69
CA SER A 65 21.56 16.91 33.72
C SER A 65 20.10 16.57 33.45
N ALA A 66 19.27 17.54 33.05
CA ALA A 66 17.91 17.28 32.57
C ALA A 66 17.91 16.32 31.35
N ASN A 67 18.93 16.40 30.50
CA ASN A 67 19.13 15.51 29.36
C ASN A 67 19.82 14.18 29.70
N HIS A 68 20.07 13.88 30.98
CA HIS A 68 20.70 12.65 31.50
C HIS A 68 22.15 12.41 31.03
N GLN A 69 22.86 13.44 30.56
CA GLN A 69 24.25 13.30 30.12
C GLN A 69 25.26 13.47 31.27
N VAL A 70 24.83 14.15 32.34
CA VAL A 70 25.66 14.48 33.51
C VAL A 70 24.84 14.37 34.79
N LEU A 71 25.45 13.92 35.88
CA LEU A 71 24.87 13.99 37.23
C LEU A 71 25.70 14.95 38.09
N ILE A 72 25.04 15.91 38.74
CA ILE A 72 25.72 16.87 39.63
C ILE A 72 25.51 16.41 41.07
N LEU A 73 26.59 16.06 41.76
CA LEU A 73 26.58 15.77 43.18
C LEU A 73 27.05 16.98 43.96
N SER A 74 26.35 17.28 45.07
CA SER A 74 26.73 18.36 45.99
C SER A 74 26.96 17.78 47.38
N PRO A 75 28.12 17.14 47.64
CA PRO A 75 28.45 16.58 48.96
C PRO A 75 28.47 17.65 50.08
N THR A 76 28.71 18.92 49.77
CA THR A 76 28.59 20.09 50.67
C THR A 76 28.17 21.33 49.86
N ALA A 77 27.66 22.38 50.51
CA ALA A 77 27.22 23.61 49.84
C ALA A 77 28.32 24.27 48.96
N GLU A 78 29.59 24.00 49.25
CA GLU A 78 30.75 24.58 48.56
C GLU A 78 31.46 23.62 47.58
N LYS A 79 31.26 22.30 47.67
CA LYS A 79 31.92 21.32 46.79
C LYS A 79 30.90 20.60 45.93
N LYS A 80 30.98 20.84 44.62
CA LYS A 80 30.16 20.17 43.60
C LYS A 80 31.05 19.25 42.76
N THR A 81 30.59 18.02 42.53
CA THR A 81 31.25 17.03 41.67
C THR A 81 30.36 16.74 40.48
N ILE A 82 30.94 16.76 39.30
CA ILE A 82 30.28 16.49 38.02
C ILE A 82 30.59 15.04 37.63
N ILE A 83 29.57 14.20 37.50
CA ILE A 83 29.70 12.85 36.97
C ILE A 83 29.30 12.84 35.50
N VAL A 84 30.26 12.53 34.63
CA VAL A 84 30.06 12.48 33.19
C VAL A 84 29.55 11.08 32.80
N ILE A 85 28.25 10.94 32.53
CA ILE A 85 27.64 9.64 32.21
C ILE A 85 28.15 9.12 30.86
N ALA A 86 28.36 10.02 29.90
CA ALA A 86 28.87 9.67 28.58
C ALA A 86 30.25 8.99 28.62
N PHE A 87 31.07 9.25 29.64
CA PHE A 87 32.35 8.55 29.84
C PHE A 87 32.12 7.05 30.05
N PHE A 88 31.14 6.67 30.87
CA PHE A 88 30.78 5.26 31.07
C PHE A 88 30.19 4.64 29.82
N ILE A 89 29.35 5.38 29.09
CA ILE A 89 28.77 4.91 27.83
C ILE A 89 29.89 4.56 26.84
N GLU A 90 30.86 5.45 26.64
CA GLU A 90 31.99 5.21 25.73
C GLU A 90 32.88 4.06 26.21
N LYS A 91 33.24 4.03 27.49
CA LYS A 91 34.05 2.96 28.11
C LYS A 91 33.40 1.58 27.95
N PHE A 92 32.12 1.45 28.31
CA PHE A 92 31.42 0.18 28.20
C PHE A 92 31.10 -0.16 26.74
N SER A 93 30.91 0.81 25.86
CA SER A 93 30.78 0.53 24.42
C SER A 93 32.05 -0.07 23.83
N GLN A 94 33.23 0.38 24.27
CA GLN A 94 34.50 -0.26 23.93
C GLN A 94 34.57 -1.69 24.47
N ARG A 95 34.07 -1.93 25.69
CA ARG A 95 33.99 -3.28 26.27
C ARG A 95 33.20 -4.24 25.40
N TYR A 96 32.09 -3.82 24.78
CA TYR A 96 31.36 -4.68 23.84
C TYR A 96 32.17 -5.01 22.59
N LYS A 97 32.97 -4.07 22.07
CA LYS A 97 33.89 -4.34 20.96
C LYS A 97 34.99 -5.33 21.37
N GLU A 98 35.51 -5.23 22.58
CA GLU A 98 36.44 -6.20 23.15
C GLU A 98 35.83 -7.59 23.28
N ILE A 99 34.55 -7.69 23.69
CA ILE A 99 33.85 -8.98 23.78
C ILE A 99 33.73 -9.65 22.40
N LEU A 100 33.45 -8.88 21.34
CA LEU A 100 33.44 -9.43 19.97
C LEU A 100 34.80 -9.96 19.54
N ALA A 101 35.89 -9.27 19.92
CA ALA A 101 37.25 -9.70 19.60
C ALA A 101 37.72 -10.88 20.46
N GLN A 102 37.34 -10.89 21.74
CA GLN A 102 37.69 -11.91 22.73
C GLN A 102 36.45 -12.32 23.54
N PRO A 103 35.72 -13.37 23.11
CA PRO A 103 34.44 -13.75 23.71
C PRO A 103 34.49 -14.14 25.19
N MET A 104 35.66 -14.53 25.71
CA MET A 104 35.85 -14.84 27.14
C MET A 104 35.68 -13.63 28.05
N THR A 105 35.77 -12.42 27.51
CA THR A 105 35.62 -11.16 28.24
C THR A 105 34.23 -11.06 28.86
N PRO A 106 34.04 -10.88 30.18
CA PRO A 106 32.72 -10.82 30.80
C PRO A 106 31.90 -9.61 30.32
N PHE A 107 30.57 -9.76 30.31
CA PHE A 107 29.68 -8.62 30.08
C PHE A 107 29.88 -7.58 31.18
N PRO A 108 29.79 -6.28 30.87
CA PRO A 108 29.90 -5.24 31.87
C PRO A 108 28.73 -5.33 32.88
N GLN A 109 29.05 -5.22 34.16
CA GLN A 109 28.11 -5.36 35.27
C GLN A 109 28.06 -4.08 36.11
N GLU A 110 27.00 -3.90 36.90
CA GLU A 110 26.91 -2.74 37.82
C GLU A 110 28.09 -2.67 38.81
N SER A 111 28.69 -3.83 39.14
CA SER A 111 29.89 -3.93 39.99
C SER A 111 31.15 -3.32 39.35
N ASP A 112 31.19 -3.16 38.03
CA ASP A 112 32.31 -2.53 37.32
C ASP A 112 32.31 -0.99 37.48
N ILE A 113 31.21 -0.43 37.99
CA ILE A 113 31.12 0.99 38.33
C ILE A 113 31.74 1.21 39.72
N PRO A 114 32.67 2.16 39.89
CA PRO A 114 33.26 2.47 41.18
C PRO A 114 32.21 2.77 42.25
N LYS A 115 32.32 2.16 43.44
CA LYS A 115 31.37 2.30 44.57
C LYS A 115 31.08 3.75 45.02
N LYS A 116 31.95 4.70 44.66
CA LYS A 116 31.79 6.13 44.97
C LYS A 116 30.77 6.82 44.05
N ILE A 117 30.37 6.17 42.96
CA ILE A 117 29.46 6.71 41.95
C ILE A 117 28.05 6.23 42.26
N PRO A 118 27.06 7.14 42.33
CA PRO A 118 25.68 6.78 42.60
C PRO A 118 25.09 5.85 41.55
N SER A 119 24.21 4.98 41.99
CA SER A 119 23.43 4.06 41.16
C SER A 119 22.39 4.75 40.26
N GLU A 120 22.16 6.06 40.45
CA GLU A 120 21.24 6.91 39.69
C GLU A 120 21.67 7.10 38.24
N ILE A 121 22.96 6.91 37.92
CA ILE A 121 23.45 6.99 36.53
C ILE A 121 22.93 5.83 35.66
N ILE A 122 22.38 4.77 36.29
CA ILE A 122 21.92 3.55 35.63
C ILE A 122 20.41 3.59 35.53
N THR A 123 19.90 3.53 34.30
CA THR A 123 18.46 3.37 34.04
C THR A 123 18.12 1.88 34.04
N ARG A 124 17.59 1.37 35.15
CA ARG A 124 17.27 -0.06 35.30
C ARG A 124 15.96 -0.41 34.61
N ARG A 125 15.98 -1.45 33.77
CA ARG A 125 14.79 -2.04 33.14
C ARG A 125 14.95 -3.54 33.03
N THR A 126 13.85 -4.27 33.01
CA THR A 126 13.87 -5.71 32.78
C THR A 126 14.41 -5.99 31.37
N GLY A 127 15.32 -6.98 31.25
CA GLY A 127 15.92 -7.32 29.96
C GLY A 127 14.89 -7.62 28.87
N ALA A 128 13.82 -8.36 29.20
CA ALA A 128 12.75 -8.66 28.25
C ALA A 128 12.03 -7.42 27.73
N GLU A 129 11.74 -6.44 28.59
CA GLU A 129 11.01 -5.23 28.21
C GLU A 129 11.87 -4.35 27.29
N LEU A 130 13.10 -4.03 27.73
CA LEU A 130 13.98 -3.12 27.01
C LEU A 130 14.43 -3.72 25.66
N LEU A 131 14.79 -5.00 25.62
CA LEU A 131 15.24 -5.62 24.37
C LEU A 131 14.10 -5.72 23.34
N ASN A 132 12.86 -6.03 23.76
CA ASN A 132 11.72 -6.05 22.84
C ASN A 132 11.41 -4.67 22.26
N GLU A 133 11.54 -3.61 23.07
CA GLU A 133 11.39 -2.22 22.61
C GLU A 133 12.46 -1.87 21.56
N LEU A 134 13.73 -2.12 21.90
CA LEU A 134 14.85 -1.79 21.02
C LEU A 134 14.86 -2.64 19.73
N LEU A 135 14.42 -3.90 19.77
CA LEU A 135 14.25 -4.74 18.58
C LEU A 135 13.14 -4.23 17.64
N THR A 136 12.15 -3.53 18.19
CA THR A 136 11.06 -2.94 17.40
C THR A 136 11.47 -1.60 16.82
N LYS A 137 12.11 -0.75 17.63
CA LYS A 137 12.61 0.56 17.21
C LYS A 137 13.87 0.91 18.00
N GLU A 138 14.99 0.92 17.29
CA GLU A 138 16.29 1.26 17.88
C GLU A 138 16.62 2.74 17.67
N THR A 139 17.05 3.41 18.73
CA THR A 139 17.58 4.78 18.68
C THR A 139 18.88 4.85 19.46
N LEU A 140 20.01 4.85 18.74
CA LEU A 140 21.33 4.98 19.36
C LEU A 140 21.52 6.40 19.90
N SER A 141 22.03 6.51 21.12
CA SER A 141 22.29 7.80 21.76
C SER A 141 23.48 7.72 22.73
N ASP A 142 23.93 8.86 23.23
CA ASP A 142 24.96 8.95 24.28
C ASP A 142 24.37 9.39 25.62
N LYS A 143 23.07 9.16 25.83
CA LYS A 143 22.32 9.69 26.98
C LYS A 143 22.11 8.67 28.08
N TYR A 144 21.91 7.41 27.73
CA TYR A 144 21.49 6.40 28.70
C TYR A 144 22.52 5.29 28.84
N LEU A 145 22.76 4.92 30.09
CA LEU A 145 23.40 3.67 30.47
C LEU A 145 22.32 2.78 31.09
N TYR A 146 21.88 1.75 30.36
CA TYR A 146 20.84 0.86 30.83
C TYR A 146 21.42 -0.23 31.72
N GLY A 147 20.71 -0.56 32.80
CA GLY A 147 20.95 -1.76 33.60
C GLY A 147 19.89 -2.80 33.28
N LEU A 148 20.26 -3.84 32.53
CA LEU A 148 19.38 -4.95 32.19
C LEU A 148 19.26 -5.89 33.39
N THR A 149 18.10 -5.86 34.03
CA THR A 149 17.79 -6.82 35.09
C THR A 149 17.47 -8.18 34.48
N MET A 150 18.22 -9.20 34.89
CA MET A 150 18.12 -10.58 34.41
C MET A 150 17.32 -11.45 35.40
N PRO A 151 16.77 -12.61 34.96
CA PRO A 151 16.04 -13.52 35.85
C PRO A 151 16.93 -14.15 36.95
N HIS A 152 16.30 -14.76 37.96
CA HIS A 152 16.95 -15.59 38.99
C HIS A 152 18.10 -14.93 39.76
N ASP A 153 17.95 -13.64 40.10
CA ASP A 153 18.93 -12.84 40.85
C ASP A 153 20.33 -12.76 40.19
N MET A 154 20.39 -12.97 38.87
CA MET A 154 21.62 -12.82 38.11
C MET A 154 22.11 -11.36 38.07
N PRO A 155 23.44 -11.12 38.06
CA PRO A 155 23.98 -9.77 37.99
C PRO A 155 23.43 -8.98 36.78
N SER A 156 23.06 -7.72 37.01
CA SER A 156 22.53 -6.89 35.91
C SER A 156 23.62 -6.55 34.89
N ILE A 157 23.26 -6.55 33.60
CA ILE A 157 24.17 -6.23 32.50
C ILE A 157 24.05 -4.74 32.19
N LEU A 158 25.18 -4.05 32.09
CA LEU A 158 25.21 -2.66 31.65
C LEU A 158 25.19 -2.57 30.13
N LEU A 159 24.10 -2.07 29.56
CA LEU A 159 23.96 -1.82 28.12
C LEU A 159 24.02 -0.31 27.82
N PRO A 160 25.13 0.19 27.25
CA PRO A 160 25.20 1.57 26.77
C PRO A 160 24.22 1.79 25.62
N SER A 161 23.53 2.93 25.61
CA SER A 161 22.62 3.31 24.50
C SER A 161 23.30 3.54 23.15
N LEU A 162 24.64 3.47 23.09
CA LEU A 162 25.43 3.52 21.86
C LEU A 162 25.64 2.12 21.25
N VAL A 163 25.41 1.05 22.01
CA VAL A 163 25.55 -0.33 21.57
C VAL A 163 24.20 -0.82 21.05
N SER A 164 24.18 -1.32 19.82
CA SER A 164 22.97 -1.87 19.25
C SER A 164 22.61 -3.22 19.86
N VAL A 165 21.33 -3.56 19.85
CA VAL A 165 20.86 -4.90 20.24
C VAL A 165 21.47 -5.98 19.36
N HIS A 166 21.75 -5.66 18.09
CA HIS A 166 22.48 -6.55 17.19
C HIS A 166 23.86 -6.92 17.75
N THR A 167 24.65 -5.91 18.15
CA THR A 167 25.98 -6.13 18.73
C THR A 167 25.90 -6.89 20.06
N LEU A 168 24.92 -6.58 20.92
CA LEU A 168 24.68 -7.36 22.14
C LEU A 168 24.39 -8.84 21.84
N ALA A 169 23.57 -9.11 20.83
CA ALA A 169 23.23 -10.45 20.39
C ALA A 169 24.44 -11.19 19.82
N GLU A 170 25.26 -10.52 19.01
CA GLU A 170 26.51 -11.07 18.48
C GLU A 170 27.48 -11.46 19.60
N CYS A 171 27.65 -10.60 20.61
CA CYS A 171 28.45 -10.92 21.80
C CYS A 171 27.94 -12.19 22.50
N ALA A 172 26.62 -12.33 22.65
CA ALA A 172 26.01 -13.51 23.25
C ALA A 172 26.23 -14.78 22.40
N VAL A 173 26.05 -14.68 21.08
CA VAL A 173 26.33 -15.79 20.14
C VAL A 173 27.79 -16.21 20.23
N GLN A 174 28.73 -15.27 20.17
CA GLN A 174 30.17 -15.58 20.20
C GLN A 174 30.58 -16.27 21.50
N LYS A 175 30.04 -15.84 22.64
CA LYS A 175 30.26 -16.50 23.93
C LYS A 175 29.82 -17.96 23.93
N LEU A 176 28.59 -18.24 23.50
CA LEU A 176 28.09 -19.62 23.44
C LEU A 176 28.88 -20.45 22.43
N ARG A 177 29.25 -19.88 21.28
CA ARG A 177 30.07 -20.58 20.28
C ARG A 177 31.44 -20.94 20.80
N THR A 178 32.14 -20.02 21.48
CA THR A 178 33.45 -20.31 22.07
C THR A 178 33.34 -21.43 23.11
N MET A 179 32.27 -21.47 23.91
CA MET A 179 32.03 -22.57 24.85
C MET A 179 31.75 -23.89 24.11
N LEU A 180 30.82 -23.90 23.15
CA LEU A 180 30.42 -25.08 22.39
C LEU A 180 31.47 -25.57 21.38
N ALA A 181 32.52 -24.79 21.11
CA ALA A 181 33.65 -25.19 20.30
C ALA A 181 34.68 -26.03 21.09
N LYS A 182 34.67 -25.97 22.43
CA LYS A 182 35.51 -26.82 23.28
C LYS A 182 34.99 -28.26 23.20
N GLU A 183 35.87 -29.23 22.94
CA GLU A 183 35.48 -30.64 22.70
C GLU A 183 34.54 -31.22 23.77
N GLU A 184 34.84 -30.95 25.05
CA GLU A 184 34.03 -31.42 26.19
C GLU A 184 32.57 -30.96 26.13
N HIS A 185 32.34 -29.68 25.83
CA HIS A 185 30.98 -29.12 25.72
C HIS A 185 30.34 -29.44 24.38
N HIS A 186 31.14 -29.48 23.31
CA HIS A 186 30.68 -29.77 21.95
C HIS A 186 29.95 -31.10 21.90
N ASP A 187 30.65 -32.18 22.28
CA ASP A 187 30.13 -33.54 22.19
C ASP A 187 28.99 -33.75 23.18
N TYR A 188 29.08 -33.16 24.37
CA TYR A 188 28.04 -33.25 25.39
C TYR A 188 26.72 -32.65 24.91
N PHE A 189 26.72 -31.38 24.49
CA PHE A 189 25.49 -30.69 24.08
C PHE A 189 24.97 -31.19 22.73
N MET A 190 25.85 -31.56 21.80
CA MET A 190 25.45 -32.19 20.54
C MET A 190 24.73 -33.52 20.80
N LYS A 191 25.29 -34.39 21.65
CA LYS A 191 24.67 -35.68 22.01
C LYS A 191 23.35 -35.47 22.75
N LYS A 192 23.29 -34.51 23.67
CA LYS A 192 22.06 -34.18 24.41
C LYS A 192 20.95 -33.70 23.48
N LEU A 193 21.30 -32.89 22.48
CA LEU A 193 20.36 -32.39 21.47
C LEU A 193 19.86 -33.49 20.53
N THR A 194 20.72 -34.41 20.08
CA THR A 194 20.31 -35.50 19.18
C THR A 194 19.48 -36.56 19.89
N VAL A 195 19.87 -36.99 21.09
CA VAL A 195 19.12 -37.99 21.89
C VAL A 195 17.72 -37.51 22.25
N SER A 196 17.54 -36.20 22.44
CA SER A 196 16.25 -35.60 22.76
C SER A 196 15.31 -35.47 21.56
N ASN A 197 15.77 -35.78 20.34
CA ASN A 197 15.01 -35.61 19.09
C ASN A 197 15.11 -36.85 18.18
N PRO A 198 14.50 -37.99 18.60
CA PRO A 198 14.53 -39.22 17.82
C PRO A 198 13.86 -39.02 16.44
N GLY A 199 14.52 -39.50 15.38
CA GLY A 199 14.06 -39.35 13.99
C GLY A 199 14.39 -38.00 13.32
N LYS A 200 15.00 -37.06 14.03
CA LYS A 200 15.54 -35.80 13.48
C LYS A 200 17.01 -35.57 13.88
N GLU A 201 17.75 -36.63 14.18
CA GLU A 201 19.11 -36.54 14.73
C GLU A 201 20.07 -35.85 13.76
N MET A 202 19.97 -36.17 12.46
CA MET A 202 20.81 -35.56 11.43
C MET A 202 20.55 -34.05 11.30
N THR A 203 19.29 -33.63 11.35
CA THR A 203 18.90 -32.21 11.30
C THR A 203 19.40 -31.47 12.54
N ALA A 204 19.21 -32.05 13.73
CA ALA A 204 19.72 -31.50 14.98
C ALA A 204 21.25 -31.32 14.95
N LYS A 205 21.98 -32.32 14.48
CA LYS A 205 23.44 -32.28 14.33
C LYS A 205 23.88 -31.21 13.32
N ASN A 206 23.21 -31.11 12.18
CA ASN A 206 23.52 -30.11 11.15
C ASN A 206 23.30 -28.69 11.68
N ILE A 207 22.20 -28.43 12.40
CA ILE A 207 21.90 -27.11 12.96
C ILE A 207 22.87 -26.76 14.09
N PHE A 208 23.21 -27.71 14.96
CA PHE A 208 24.22 -27.52 15.99
C PHE A 208 25.58 -27.13 15.38
N ASN A 209 26.06 -27.90 14.40
CA ASN A 209 27.32 -27.62 13.72
C ASN A 209 27.28 -26.27 12.99
N ARG A 210 26.16 -25.96 12.32
CA ARG A 210 25.95 -24.67 11.65
C ARG A 210 26.03 -23.52 12.65
N PHE A 211 25.43 -23.65 13.84
CA PHE A 211 25.49 -22.63 14.89
C PHE A 211 26.92 -22.40 15.40
N VAL A 212 27.67 -23.48 15.63
CA VAL A 212 29.05 -23.42 16.13
C VAL A 212 30.01 -22.86 15.07
N GLN A 213 29.85 -23.24 13.80
CA GLN A 213 30.81 -22.96 12.72
C GLN A 213 30.54 -21.65 11.95
N ASN A 214 29.28 -21.22 11.78
CA ASN A 214 28.97 -20.07 10.92
C ASN A 214 29.32 -18.73 11.57
N ALA A 215 29.91 -17.80 10.81
CA ALA A 215 30.16 -16.44 11.28
C ALA A 215 28.86 -15.69 11.63
N ASP A 216 27.80 -15.89 10.85
CA ASP A 216 26.52 -15.18 10.98
C ASP A 216 25.41 -16.05 11.60
N SER A 217 25.70 -16.67 12.75
CA SER A 217 24.74 -17.55 13.45
C SER A 217 23.51 -16.82 14.00
N LEU A 218 23.50 -15.48 14.01
CA LEU A 218 22.34 -14.71 14.47
C LEU A 218 21.16 -14.80 13.48
N THR A 219 21.43 -15.00 12.19
CA THR A 219 20.40 -15.25 11.17
C THR A 219 19.54 -16.47 11.48
N LEU A 220 20.13 -17.50 12.12
CA LEU A 220 19.44 -18.73 12.50
C LEU A 220 18.32 -18.50 13.53
N PHE A 221 18.39 -17.40 14.30
CA PHE A 221 17.32 -17.00 15.23
C PHE A 221 16.25 -16.13 14.57
N LYS A 222 16.56 -15.50 13.43
CA LYS A 222 15.64 -14.64 12.67
C LYS A 222 14.73 -15.45 11.74
N GLU A 223 15.24 -16.58 11.24
CA GLU A 223 14.54 -17.47 10.31
C GLU A 223 13.80 -18.58 11.08
N PRO A 224 12.45 -18.55 11.14
CA PRO A 224 11.63 -19.36 12.05
C PRO A 224 11.39 -20.81 11.59
N GLU A 225 12.26 -21.37 10.75
CA GLU A 225 12.15 -22.76 10.30
C GLU A 225 12.56 -23.75 11.41
N ASP A 226 12.98 -24.97 11.03
CA ASP A 226 13.43 -26.01 11.95
C ASP A 226 14.58 -25.55 12.87
N SER A 227 15.44 -24.64 12.41
CA SER A 227 16.55 -24.03 13.19
C SER A 227 16.11 -23.46 14.53
N PHE A 228 14.95 -22.80 14.56
CA PHE A 228 14.45 -22.13 15.75
C PHE A 228 14.20 -23.12 16.90
N TYR A 229 13.57 -24.26 16.59
CA TYR A 229 13.23 -25.28 17.56
C TYR A 229 14.48 -25.86 18.24
N PHE A 230 15.47 -26.28 17.45
CA PHE A 230 16.69 -26.88 17.98
C PHE A 230 17.56 -25.87 18.75
N LEU A 231 17.64 -24.61 18.29
CA LEU A 231 18.40 -23.58 18.99
C LEU A 231 17.77 -23.20 20.32
N THR A 232 16.45 -23.04 20.37
CA THR A 232 15.75 -22.76 21.65
C THR A 232 15.92 -23.92 22.63
N GLN A 233 15.89 -25.16 22.14
CA GLN A 233 16.13 -26.34 22.96
C GLN A 233 17.58 -26.42 23.45
N LEU A 234 18.56 -26.07 22.61
CA LEU A 234 19.96 -25.97 23.00
C LEU A 234 20.16 -24.93 24.11
N LEU A 235 19.59 -23.73 23.97
CA LEU A 235 19.61 -22.68 24.99
C LEU A 235 19.01 -23.17 26.31
N PHE A 236 17.87 -23.85 26.25
CA PHE A 236 17.24 -24.46 27.42
C PHE A 236 18.16 -25.47 28.11
N PHE A 237 18.82 -26.36 27.38
CA PHE A 237 19.73 -27.35 27.96
C PHE A 237 20.96 -26.72 28.61
N ILE A 238 21.53 -25.68 27.99
CA ILE A 238 22.65 -24.94 28.56
C ILE A 238 22.20 -24.27 29.87
N ARG A 239 21.08 -23.54 29.86
CA ARG A 239 20.53 -22.90 31.06
C ARG A 239 20.32 -23.90 32.19
N GLN A 240 19.65 -25.02 31.88
CA GLN A 240 19.31 -26.04 32.87
C GLN A 240 20.54 -26.63 33.58
N ASP A 241 21.67 -26.77 32.88
CA ASP A 241 22.88 -27.34 33.47
C ASP A 241 23.66 -26.29 34.26
N TYR A 242 23.76 -25.06 33.75
CA TYR A 242 24.47 -23.99 34.44
C TYR A 242 23.71 -23.48 35.68
N GLU A 243 22.38 -23.45 35.69
CA GLU A 243 21.59 -23.06 36.88
C GLU A 243 21.74 -24.03 38.08
N LYS A 244 22.28 -25.24 37.86
CA LYS A 244 22.58 -26.20 38.94
C LYS A 244 23.91 -25.92 39.64
N VAL A 245 24.74 -25.05 39.08
CA VAL A 245 26.04 -24.69 39.65
C VAL A 245 25.81 -23.82 40.88
N LYS A 246 26.41 -24.19 42.01
CA LYS A 246 26.23 -23.47 43.29
C LYS A 246 27.04 -22.18 43.36
N ASP A 247 28.27 -22.21 42.83
CA ASP A 247 29.22 -21.10 42.87
C ASP A 247 29.57 -20.70 41.44
N TYR A 248 28.96 -19.62 40.95
CA TYR A 248 29.17 -19.17 39.58
C TYR A 248 30.54 -18.51 39.41
N THR A 249 31.31 -19.00 38.44
CA THR A 249 32.48 -18.27 37.93
C THR A 249 32.04 -17.12 37.01
N ALA A 250 32.95 -16.19 36.73
CA ALA A 250 32.68 -15.11 35.76
C ALA A 250 32.37 -15.66 34.35
N GLU A 251 32.93 -16.83 33.99
CA GLU A 251 32.60 -17.52 32.74
C GLU A 251 31.17 -18.05 32.78
N ASP A 252 30.76 -18.72 33.87
CA ASP A 252 29.40 -19.25 34.02
C ASP A 252 28.34 -18.15 33.94
N ILE A 253 28.59 -17.02 34.61
CA ILE A 253 27.72 -15.83 34.53
C ILE A 253 27.65 -15.32 33.10
N GLY A 254 28.78 -15.26 32.40
CA GLY A 254 28.86 -14.86 31.00
C GLY A 254 28.03 -15.75 30.07
N ILE A 255 28.05 -17.07 30.30
CA ILE A 255 27.25 -18.05 29.55
C ILE A 255 25.77 -17.87 29.84
N LEU A 256 25.37 -17.79 31.11
CA LEU A 256 23.97 -17.59 31.49
C LEU A 256 23.41 -16.27 30.93
N HIS A 257 24.16 -15.17 31.02
CA HIS A 257 23.80 -13.90 30.40
C HIS A 257 23.57 -14.04 28.89
N ALA A 258 24.48 -14.73 28.20
CA ALA A 258 24.34 -14.97 26.77
C ALA A 258 23.08 -15.79 26.45
N VAL A 259 22.77 -16.82 27.24
CA VAL A 259 21.56 -17.63 27.06
C VAL A 259 20.31 -16.78 27.22
N TYR A 260 20.17 -16.03 28.32
CA TYR A 260 18.99 -15.20 28.55
C TYR A 260 18.77 -14.14 27.47
N ILE A 261 19.85 -13.48 27.01
CA ILE A 261 19.78 -12.52 25.89
C ILE A 261 19.22 -13.21 24.64
N LEU A 262 19.77 -14.37 24.27
CA LEU A 262 19.37 -15.08 23.06
C LEU A 262 17.97 -15.68 23.18
N GLU A 263 17.52 -16.11 24.36
CA GLU A 263 16.15 -16.57 24.58
C GLU A 263 15.13 -15.44 24.39
N ILE A 264 15.43 -14.23 24.89
CA ILE A 264 14.57 -13.06 24.69
C ILE A 264 14.47 -12.73 23.19
N ILE A 265 15.61 -12.68 22.50
CA ILE A 265 15.68 -12.39 21.07
C ILE A 265 14.96 -13.47 20.25
N ALA A 266 15.17 -14.74 20.58
CA ALA A 266 14.49 -15.86 19.95
C ALA A 266 12.97 -15.75 20.12
N ASN A 267 12.49 -15.48 21.32
CA ASN A 267 11.05 -15.32 21.59
C ASN A 267 10.43 -14.13 20.84
N TYR A 268 11.18 -13.04 20.67
CA TYR A 268 10.74 -11.90 19.85
C TYR A 268 10.50 -12.31 18.39
N TYR A 269 11.51 -12.92 17.74
CA TYR A 269 11.38 -13.34 16.34
C TYR A 269 10.34 -14.45 16.16
N LYS A 270 10.20 -15.37 17.13
CA LYS A 270 9.16 -16.40 17.12
C LYS A 270 7.77 -15.80 17.10
N THR A 271 7.50 -14.85 17.99
CA THR A 271 6.18 -14.21 18.10
C THR A 271 5.82 -13.51 16.80
N ARG A 272 6.78 -12.75 16.24
CA ARG A 272 6.60 -12.04 14.97
C ARG A 272 6.41 -12.98 13.77
N ALA A 273 7.15 -14.09 13.71
CA ALA A 273 6.98 -15.10 12.69
C ALA A 273 5.60 -15.76 12.75
N GLN A 274 5.13 -16.08 13.97
CA GLN A 274 3.79 -16.63 14.19
C GLN A 274 2.70 -15.64 13.81
N GLU A 275 2.86 -14.35 14.14
CA GLU A 275 1.94 -13.28 13.72
C GLU A 275 1.90 -13.15 12.19
N ASN A 276 3.06 -13.13 11.53
CA ASN A 276 3.14 -13.07 10.07
C ASN A 276 2.48 -14.29 9.40
N SER A 277 2.72 -15.50 9.92
CA SER A 277 2.10 -16.72 9.40
C SER A 277 0.58 -16.74 9.60
N LYS A 278 0.09 -16.30 10.76
CA LYS A 278 -1.34 -16.11 11.03
C LYS A 278 -1.95 -15.10 10.05
N LYS A 279 -1.28 -13.98 9.84
CA LYS A 279 -1.68 -12.93 8.89
C LYS A 279 -1.75 -13.46 7.45
N GLU A 280 -0.73 -14.19 6.99
CA GLU A 280 -0.73 -14.79 5.65
C GLU A 280 -1.87 -15.81 5.50
N THR A 281 -2.08 -16.65 6.52
CA THR A 281 -3.20 -17.60 6.54
C THR A 281 -4.56 -16.88 6.52
N ALA A 282 -4.69 -15.78 7.26
CA ALA A 282 -5.90 -14.96 7.27
C ALA A 282 -6.17 -14.32 5.90
N PHE A 283 -5.13 -13.86 5.18
CA PHE A 283 -5.28 -13.39 3.81
C PHE A 283 -5.64 -14.51 2.84
N LYS A 284 -5.05 -15.71 2.95
CA LYS A 284 -5.47 -16.88 2.14
C LYS A 284 -6.94 -17.23 2.36
N ASN A 285 -7.41 -17.19 3.61
CA ASN A 285 -8.83 -17.36 3.93
C ASN A 285 -9.68 -16.23 3.33
N LEU A 286 -9.24 -14.98 3.39
CA LEU A 286 -9.91 -13.84 2.77
C LEU A 286 -10.09 -14.06 1.25
N GLU A 287 -9.03 -14.47 0.55
CA GLU A 287 -9.08 -14.79 -0.88
C GLU A 287 -10.05 -15.95 -1.17
N GLN A 288 -10.07 -16.98 -0.31
CA GLN A 288 -11.01 -18.08 -0.42
C GLN A 288 -12.47 -17.63 -0.22
N HIS A 289 -12.73 -16.67 0.68
CA HIS A 289 -14.07 -16.10 0.85
C HIS A 289 -14.50 -15.25 -0.34
N LEU A 290 -13.60 -14.39 -0.84
CA LEU A 290 -13.84 -13.55 -2.02
C LEU A 290 -14.09 -14.38 -3.29
N SER A 291 -13.52 -15.58 -3.38
CA SER A 291 -13.70 -16.49 -4.51
C SER A 291 -14.94 -17.38 -4.44
N LYS A 292 -15.78 -17.26 -3.39
CA LYS A 292 -17.06 -17.97 -3.23
C LYS A 292 -18.26 -17.09 -3.63
N PRO A 293 -19.39 -17.68 -4.05
CA PRO A 293 -20.63 -16.92 -4.29
C PRO A 293 -21.04 -16.11 -3.05
N PRO A 294 -21.52 -14.86 -3.21
CA PRO A 294 -21.97 -14.21 -4.45
C PRO A 294 -20.87 -13.64 -5.36
N TYR A 295 -19.57 -13.79 -5.05
CA TYR A 295 -18.40 -13.31 -5.79
C TYR A 295 -18.16 -11.80 -5.81
N TYR A 296 -19.11 -10.98 -5.35
CA TYR A 296 -18.97 -9.53 -5.23
C TYR A 296 -19.28 -9.10 -3.80
N PHE A 297 -18.41 -8.26 -3.23
CA PHE A 297 -18.51 -7.86 -1.82
C PHE A 297 -18.17 -6.39 -1.63
N THR A 298 -18.82 -5.73 -0.67
CA THR A 298 -18.43 -4.38 -0.24
C THR A 298 -17.35 -4.45 0.84
N LEU A 299 -16.61 -3.37 1.07
CA LEU A 299 -15.63 -3.32 2.15
C LEU A 299 -16.26 -3.66 3.52
N GLY A 300 -17.47 -3.16 3.80
CA GLY A 300 -18.18 -3.46 5.05
C GLY A 300 -18.65 -4.90 5.18
N THR A 301 -18.74 -5.65 4.08
CA THR A 301 -18.97 -7.10 4.10
C THR A 301 -17.66 -7.85 4.34
N ILE A 302 -16.58 -7.42 3.68
CA ILE A 302 -15.25 -8.03 3.79
C ILE A 302 -14.73 -7.94 5.24
N THR A 303 -14.94 -6.82 5.93
CA THR A 303 -14.53 -6.65 7.34
C THR A 303 -15.23 -7.59 8.31
N LYS A 304 -16.35 -8.22 7.90
CA LYS A 304 -17.13 -9.15 8.73
C LYS A 304 -16.81 -10.62 8.45
N PHE A 305 -15.86 -10.91 7.57
CA PHE A 305 -15.49 -12.28 7.27
C PHE A 305 -14.82 -12.96 8.47
N THR A 306 -15.12 -14.24 8.63
CA THR A 306 -14.60 -15.12 9.69
C THR A 306 -13.82 -16.25 9.05
N SER A 307 -12.82 -16.75 9.75
CA SER A 307 -12.13 -18.00 9.43
C SER A 307 -13.10 -19.20 9.40
N SER A 308 -12.65 -20.33 8.86
CA SER A 308 -13.35 -21.62 8.90
C SER A 308 -13.71 -22.07 10.33
N SER A 309 -12.96 -21.59 11.33
CA SER A 309 -13.19 -21.81 12.76
C SER A 309 -14.13 -20.80 13.43
N GLY A 310 -14.71 -19.85 12.69
CA GLY A 310 -15.64 -18.83 13.21
C GLY A 310 -14.98 -17.60 13.86
N VAL A 311 -13.64 -17.54 13.88
CA VAL A 311 -12.90 -16.38 14.39
C VAL A 311 -12.90 -15.26 13.35
N PRO A 312 -13.22 -13.99 13.69
CA PRO A 312 -13.09 -12.87 12.77
C PRO A 312 -11.68 -12.78 12.16
N LEU A 313 -11.62 -12.51 10.86
CA LEU A 313 -10.33 -12.29 10.19
C LEU A 313 -9.71 -10.94 10.61
N LEU A 314 -10.57 -9.94 10.80
CA LEU A 314 -10.19 -8.65 11.36
C LEU A 314 -9.78 -8.84 12.83
N GLY A 315 -8.54 -8.45 13.16
CA GLY A 315 -7.88 -8.78 14.43
C GLY A 315 -6.71 -9.76 14.27
N GLN A 316 -6.68 -10.56 13.19
CA GLN A 316 -5.47 -11.29 12.75
C GLN A 316 -4.61 -10.45 11.81
N TYR A 317 -5.24 -9.48 11.15
CA TYR A 317 -4.62 -8.36 10.45
C TYR A 317 -5.33 -7.06 10.84
N SER A 318 -4.66 -5.92 10.64
CA SER A 318 -5.24 -4.59 10.90
C SER A 318 -6.12 -4.09 9.74
N GLU A 319 -6.97 -3.09 9.99
CA GLU A 319 -7.79 -2.49 8.93
C GLU A 319 -6.93 -1.81 7.85
N GLU A 320 -5.81 -1.21 8.24
CA GLU A 320 -4.84 -0.60 7.31
C GLU A 320 -4.21 -1.66 6.41
N GLU A 321 -3.86 -2.82 6.99
CA GLU A 321 -3.31 -3.95 6.23
C GLU A 321 -4.31 -4.54 5.24
N LEU A 322 -5.60 -4.62 5.61
CA LEU A 322 -6.66 -5.04 4.70
C LEU A 322 -6.81 -4.04 3.53
N LYS A 323 -6.82 -2.74 3.82
CA LYS A 323 -6.90 -1.70 2.78
C LYS A 323 -5.71 -1.76 1.85
N ASN A 324 -4.51 -1.91 2.38
CA ASN A 324 -3.29 -2.08 1.59
C ASN A 324 -3.36 -3.35 0.73
N PHE A 325 -3.77 -4.48 1.29
CA PHE A 325 -3.94 -5.73 0.54
C PHE A 325 -4.93 -5.58 -0.63
N LEU A 326 -6.10 -4.99 -0.39
CA LEU A 326 -7.09 -4.75 -1.44
C LEU A 326 -6.57 -3.75 -2.47
N HIS A 327 -5.91 -2.67 -2.03
CA HIS A 327 -5.29 -1.70 -2.93
C HIS A 327 -4.29 -2.38 -3.85
N THR A 328 -3.31 -3.10 -3.30
CA THR A 328 -2.32 -3.91 -4.01
C THR A 328 -2.99 -4.82 -5.04
N LYS A 329 -3.98 -5.63 -4.65
CA LYS A 329 -4.69 -6.54 -5.57
C LYS A 329 -5.55 -5.84 -6.63
N THR A 330 -5.89 -4.57 -6.43
CA THR A 330 -6.64 -3.73 -7.40
C THR A 330 -5.74 -2.86 -8.28
N THR A 331 -4.45 -2.72 -7.95
CA THR A 331 -3.51 -1.84 -8.68
C THR A 331 -2.34 -2.59 -9.30
N GLU A 332 -1.85 -3.65 -8.66
CA GLU A 332 -0.76 -4.45 -9.19
C GLU A 332 -1.27 -5.34 -10.32
N SER A 333 -0.67 -5.17 -11.50
CA SER A 333 -0.82 -6.08 -12.62
C SER A 333 0.50 -6.19 -13.37
N LEU A 334 0.71 -7.34 -14.02
CA LEU A 334 1.81 -7.49 -14.97
C LEU A 334 1.58 -6.50 -16.12
N ALA A 335 2.66 -5.98 -16.71
CA ALA A 335 2.56 -5.03 -17.81
C ALA A 335 1.65 -5.61 -18.90
N ASN A 336 0.53 -4.94 -19.18
CA ASN A 336 -0.54 -5.29 -20.12
C ASN A 336 -1.71 -6.17 -19.60
N ASP A 337 -1.73 -6.58 -18.32
CA ASP A 337 -2.86 -7.32 -17.70
C ASP A 337 -3.72 -6.43 -16.80
N LEU A 338 -4.99 -6.82 -16.64
CA LEU A 338 -5.91 -6.31 -15.64
C LEU A 338 -5.56 -6.86 -14.25
N PRO A 339 -5.73 -6.04 -13.18
CA PRO A 339 -5.60 -6.47 -11.79
C PRO A 339 -6.47 -7.70 -11.45
N GLU A 340 -6.04 -8.46 -10.44
CA GLU A 340 -6.75 -9.67 -9.99
C GLU A 340 -8.15 -9.34 -9.45
N ILE A 341 -8.26 -8.24 -8.69
CA ILE A 341 -9.52 -7.74 -8.14
C ILE A 341 -9.93 -6.48 -8.89
N LEU A 342 -11.16 -6.45 -9.36
CA LEU A 342 -11.78 -5.34 -10.06
C LEU A 342 -12.81 -4.66 -9.17
N VAL A 343 -13.00 -3.36 -9.40
CA VAL A 343 -13.90 -2.52 -8.62
C VAL A 343 -14.98 -1.93 -9.50
N PHE A 344 -16.25 -2.11 -9.11
CA PHE A 344 -17.39 -1.47 -9.76
C PHE A 344 -18.32 -0.82 -8.73
N LYS A 345 -19.22 0.05 -9.19
CA LYS A 345 -20.22 0.74 -8.37
C LYS A 345 -21.58 0.58 -9.02
N THR A 346 -22.62 0.40 -8.21
CA THR A 346 -24.01 0.46 -8.69
C THR A 346 -24.49 1.92 -8.60
N GLU A 347 -25.50 2.28 -9.38
CA GLU A 347 -26.08 3.65 -9.30
C GLU A 347 -26.86 3.88 -7.99
N LEU A 348 -27.30 2.80 -7.35
CA LEU A 348 -28.05 2.81 -6.09
C LEU A 348 -27.11 2.88 -4.87
N ASP A 349 -25.97 2.16 -4.89
CA ASP A 349 -25.03 2.14 -3.77
C ASP A 349 -23.78 2.97 -4.09
N LYS A 350 -23.49 3.95 -3.21
CA LYS A 350 -22.27 4.77 -3.31
C LYS A 350 -20.99 3.97 -2.98
N GLN A 351 -21.12 2.78 -2.43
CA GLN A 351 -20.00 1.95 -1.97
C GLN A 351 -19.40 1.13 -3.13
N PRO A 352 -18.07 1.02 -3.22
CA PRO A 352 -17.42 0.15 -4.20
C PRO A 352 -17.61 -1.33 -3.87
N TYR A 353 -17.87 -2.12 -4.91
CA TYR A 353 -17.87 -3.58 -4.87
C TYR A 353 -16.56 -4.13 -5.42
N PHE A 354 -16.03 -5.15 -4.76
CA PHE A 354 -14.83 -5.88 -5.15
C PHE A 354 -15.22 -7.24 -5.74
N ILE A 355 -14.63 -7.61 -6.87
CA ILE A 355 -14.85 -8.88 -7.56
C ILE A 355 -13.56 -9.38 -8.21
N TYR A 356 -13.29 -10.68 -8.12
CA TYR A 356 -12.19 -11.27 -8.88
C TYR A 356 -12.46 -11.25 -10.39
N LYS A 357 -11.44 -10.88 -11.18
CA LYS A 357 -11.49 -10.86 -12.64
C LYS A 357 -12.06 -12.15 -13.25
N ASN A 358 -11.59 -13.30 -12.77
CA ASN A 358 -12.04 -14.62 -13.25
C ASN A 358 -13.47 -15.00 -12.85
N LYS A 359 -14.12 -14.24 -11.95
CA LYS A 359 -15.51 -14.44 -11.51
C LYS A 359 -16.51 -13.49 -12.16
N VAL A 360 -16.07 -12.48 -12.91
CA VAL A 360 -16.96 -11.52 -13.58
C VAL A 360 -17.89 -12.20 -14.57
N MET A 361 -17.38 -12.99 -15.52
CA MET A 361 -18.21 -13.67 -16.53
C MET A 361 -19.17 -14.70 -15.91
N PRO A 362 -18.74 -15.60 -15.00
CA PRO A 362 -19.67 -16.48 -14.27
C PRO A 362 -20.78 -15.73 -13.53
N LEU A 363 -20.46 -14.58 -12.91
CA LEU A 363 -21.43 -13.77 -12.22
C LEU A 363 -22.45 -13.15 -13.18
N ILE A 364 -22.01 -12.58 -14.30
CA ILE A 364 -22.90 -12.03 -15.34
C ILE A 364 -23.89 -13.09 -15.81
N MET A 365 -23.40 -14.29 -16.13
CA MET A 365 -24.25 -15.41 -16.58
C MET A 365 -25.32 -15.80 -15.56
N ARG A 366 -24.94 -15.87 -14.28
CA ARG A 366 -25.89 -16.12 -13.18
C ARG A 366 -26.93 -15.00 -13.09
N LEU A 367 -26.49 -13.76 -13.05
CA LEU A 367 -27.38 -12.59 -12.91
C LEU A 367 -28.30 -12.42 -14.12
N CYS A 368 -27.84 -12.73 -15.33
CA CYS A 368 -28.68 -12.74 -16.53
C CYS A 368 -29.80 -13.78 -16.41
N THR A 369 -29.49 -14.97 -15.92
CA THR A 369 -30.49 -16.04 -15.71
C THR A 369 -31.53 -15.62 -14.67
N ASP A 370 -31.08 -15.07 -13.53
CA ASP A 370 -31.95 -14.59 -12.46
C ASP A 370 -32.83 -13.42 -12.93
N ALA A 371 -32.25 -12.44 -13.63
CA ALA A 371 -32.95 -11.26 -14.12
C ALA A 371 -33.95 -11.59 -15.25
N ARG A 372 -33.61 -12.55 -16.13
CA ARG A 372 -34.45 -12.93 -17.29
C ARG A 372 -35.87 -13.30 -16.86
N ALA A 373 -36.02 -14.12 -15.83
CA ALA A 373 -37.34 -14.56 -15.36
C ALA A 373 -38.18 -13.37 -14.84
N ALA A 374 -37.58 -12.52 -14.01
CA ALA A 374 -38.26 -11.36 -13.43
C ALA A 374 -38.66 -10.31 -14.48
N ILE A 375 -37.75 -10.02 -15.44
CA ILE A 375 -37.99 -9.05 -16.50
C ILE A 375 -39.05 -9.56 -17.48
N ARG A 376 -38.96 -10.83 -17.91
CA ARG A 376 -39.94 -11.45 -18.82
C ARG A 376 -41.35 -11.34 -18.25
N GLU A 377 -41.52 -11.65 -16.97
CA GLU A 377 -42.81 -11.60 -16.29
C GLU A 377 -43.34 -10.16 -16.14
N THR A 378 -42.46 -9.21 -15.82
CA THR A 378 -42.81 -7.79 -15.70
C THR A 378 -43.28 -7.20 -17.04
N ILE A 379 -42.57 -7.51 -18.13
CA ILE A 379 -42.94 -7.05 -19.47
C ILE A 379 -44.23 -7.73 -19.92
N ARG A 380 -44.37 -9.04 -19.74
CA ARG A 380 -45.59 -9.79 -20.09
C ARG A 380 -46.82 -9.23 -19.38
N LYS A 381 -46.75 -8.98 -18.07
CA LYS A 381 -47.84 -8.37 -17.29
C LYS A 381 -48.20 -6.97 -17.79
N ASN A 382 -47.20 -6.16 -18.13
CA ASN A 382 -47.43 -4.82 -18.68
C ASN A 382 -48.12 -4.91 -20.05
N TRP A 383 -47.55 -5.69 -20.97
CA TRP A 383 -48.09 -5.89 -22.31
C TRP A 383 -49.50 -6.48 -22.30
N PHE A 384 -49.79 -7.44 -21.42
CA PHE A 384 -51.13 -8.00 -21.25
C PHE A 384 -52.16 -6.92 -20.87
N LYS A 385 -51.82 -6.05 -19.91
CA LYS A 385 -52.70 -4.95 -19.48
C LYS A 385 -52.98 -3.96 -20.62
N VAL A 386 -51.97 -3.65 -21.43
CA VAL A 386 -52.11 -2.70 -22.54
C VAL A 386 -52.90 -3.31 -23.71
N LEU A 387 -52.61 -4.56 -24.08
CA LEU A 387 -53.33 -5.26 -25.15
C LEU A 387 -54.79 -5.54 -24.78
N LYS A 388 -55.09 -5.81 -23.50
CA LYS A 388 -56.48 -5.90 -22.99
C LYS A 388 -57.28 -4.62 -23.22
N ASN A 389 -56.61 -3.47 -23.31
CA ASN A 389 -57.25 -2.17 -23.57
C ASN A 389 -57.21 -1.79 -25.07
N PHE A 390 -56.81 -2.71 -25.97
CA PHE A 390 -56.66 -2.50 -27.41
C PHE A 390 -55.64 -1.41 -27.82
N ASP A 391 -54.70 -1.12 -26.92
CA ASP A 391 -53.60 -0.20 -27.15
C ASP A 391 -52.32 -0.98 -27.48
N ASP A 392 -51.34 -0.30 -28.09
CA ASP A 392 -50.03 -0.86 -28.41
C ASP A 392 -48.92 0.02 -27.82
N LEU A 393 -47.79 -0.59 -27.47
CA LEU A 393 -46.58 0.11 -27.05
C LEU A 393 -45.51 0.11 -28.16
N PRO A 394 -44.64 1.13 -28.24
CA PRO A 394 -43.57 1.18 -29.23
C PRO A 394 -42.61 -0.01 -29.12
N GLU A 395 -42.32 -0.50 -27.91
CA GLU A 395 -41.49 -1.70 -27.69
C GLU A 395 -42.11 -3.00 -28.20
N MET A 396 -43.41 -3.03 -28.51
CA MET A 396 -44.05 -4.18 -29.15
C MET A 396 -43.78 -4.21 -30.65
N LYS A 397 -43.54 -3.05 -31.27
CA LYS A 397 -43.43 -2.88 -32.73
C LYS A 397 -41.97 -2.73 -33.18
N GLU A 398 -41.17 -1.96 -32.46
CA GLU A 398 -39.81 -1.59 -32.83
C GLU A 398 -38.77 -2.26 -31.93
N GLN A 399 -37.75 -2.87 -32.55
CA GLN A 399 -36.66 -3.52 -31.81
C GLN A 399 -35.86 -2.52 -30.96
N LYS A 400 -35.58 -1.33 -31.50
CA LYS A 400 -34.82 -0.29 -30.77
C LYS A 400 -35.55 0.20 -29.50
N ALA A 401 -36.88 0.26 -29.54
CA ALA A 401 -37.69 0.61 -28.37
C ALA A 401 -37.71 -0.55 -27.35
N PHE A 402 -37.72 -1.79 -27.83
CA PHE A 402 -37.59 -2.98 -26.99
C PHE A 402 -36.24 -3.03 -26.25
N GLU A 403 -35.11 -2.79 -26.93
CA GLU A 403 -33.79 -2.76 -26.28
C GLU A 403 -33.71 -1.72 -25.16
N LYS A 404 -34.18 -0.50 -25.40
CA LYS A 404 -34.24 0.55 -24.37
C LYS A 404 -35.12 0.16 -23.18
N ARG A 405 -36.20 -0.57 -23.44
CA ARG A 405 -37.09 -1.08 -22.39
C ARG A 405 -36.39 -2.15 -21.57
N LEU A 406 -35.67 -3.08 -22.22
CA LEU A 406 -34.89 -4.11 -21.55
C LEU A 406 -33.77 -3.51 -20.69
N GLU A 407 -33.01 -2.57 -21.24
CA GLU A 407 -31.95 -1.84 -20.52
C GLU A 407 -32.50 -1.21 -19.23
N LYS A 408 -33.64 -0.51 -19.31
CA LYS A 408 -34.30 0.11 -18.15
C LYS A 408 -34.80 -0.92 -17.14
N GLU A 409 -35.32 -2.06 -17.59
CA GLU A 409 -35.75 -3.11 -16.68
C GLU A 409 -34.56 -3.80 -15.99
N VAL A 410 -33.42 -3.95 -16.69
CA VAL A 410 -32.18 -4.48 -16.08
C VAL A 410 -31.65 -3.51 -15.03
N SER A 411 -31.63 -2.20 -15.29
CA SER A 411 -31.13 -1.21 -14.31
C SER A 411 -31.96 -1.19 -13.01
N VAL A 412 -33.25 -1.52 -13.08
CA VAL A 412 -34.16 -1.54 -11.93
C VAL A 412 -34.17 -2.91 -11.23
N GLN A 413 -34.32 -4.00 -11.98
CA GLN A 413 -34.50 -5.35 -11.43
C GLN A 413 -33.17 -6.03 -11.08
N SER A 414 -32.06 -5.66 -11.75
CA SER A 414 -30.72 -6.18 -11.47
C SER A 414 -29.65 -5.09 -11.61
N PRO A 415 -29.55 -4.17 -10.64
CA PRO A 415 -28.58 -3.06 -10.70
C PRO A 415 -27.12 -3.51 -10.76
N VAL A 416 -26.79 -4.64 -10.13
CA VAL A 416 -25.45 -5.25 -10.18
C VAL A 416 -25.12 -5.73 -11.59
N LEU A 417 -26.07 -6.38 -12.28
CA LEU A 417 -25.89 -6.77 -13.67
C LEU A 417 -25.69 -5.56 -14.57
N TYR A 418 -26.52 -4.52 -14.40
CA TYR A 418 -26.38 -3.27 -15.15
C TYR A 418 -25.00 -2.64 -14.96
N ALA A 419 -24.54 -2.56 -13.71
CA ALA A 419 -23.23 -1.99 -13.38
C ALA A 419 -22.06 -2.80 -13.98
N LEU A 420 -22.16 -4.13 -14.01
CA LEU A 420 -21.15 -4.98 -14.63
C LEU A 420 -21.13 -4.81 -16.15
N LEU A 421 -22.29 -4.79 -16.81
CA LEU A 421 -22.42 -4.62 -18.26
C LEU A 421 -21.94 -3.23 -18.75
N THR A 422 -22.04 -2.22 -17.89
CA THR A 422 -21.59 -0.84 -18.18
C THR A 422 -20.19 -0.52 -17.65
N SER A 423 -19.54 -1.47 -16.98
CA SER A 423 -18.22 -1.26 -16.37
C SER A 423 -17.12 -1.06 -17.42
N SER A 424 -16.13 -0.21 -17.11
CA SER A 424 -15.02 0.09 -18.02
C SER A 424 -14.07 -1.08 -18.23
N PHE A 425 -14.04 -2.04 -17.31
CA PHE A 425 -13.16 -3.22 -17.39
C PHE A 425 -13.76 -4.37 -18.20
N LEU A 426 -15.08 -4.43 -18.40
CA LEU A 426 -15.70 -5.57 -19.09
C LEU A 426 -15.18 -5.78 -20.53
N PRO A 427 -15.00 -4.73 -21.37
CA PRO A 427 -14.37 -4.89 -22.68
C PRO A 427 -12.93 -5.40 -22.61
N LEU A 428 -12.20 -5.02 -21.55
CA LEU A 428 -10.81 -5.42 -21.34
C LEU A 428 -10.71 -6.90 -20.93
N ILE A 429 -11.62 -7.37 -20.07
CA ILE A 429 -11.72 -8.81 -19.73
C ILE A 429 -11.99 -9.63 -20.99
N ASN A 430 -12.90 -9.16 -21.86
CA ASN A 430 -13.22 -9.85 -23.10
C ASN A 430 -12.00 -9.92 -24.04
N TYR A 431 -11.23 -8.83 -24.12
CA TYR A 431 -9.98 -8.80 -24.89
C TYR A 431 -8.94 -9.80 -24.35
N GLU A 432 -8.69 -9.82 -23.04
CA GLU A 432 -7.78 -10.79 -22.40
C GLU A 432 -8.23 -12.24 -22.60
N MET A 433 -9.52 -12.52 -22.44
CA MET A 433 -10.07 -13.86 -22.65
C MET A 433 -9.89 -14.35 -24.08
N ASN A 434 -10.06 -13.47 -25.07
CA ASN A 434 -9.88 -13.81 -26.48
C ASN A 434 -8.40 -14.05 -26.82
N MET A 435 -7.48 -13.23 -26.26
CA MET A 435 -6.03 -13.42 -26.44
C MET A 435 -5.54 -14.76 -25.87
N GLN A 436 -6.10 -15.20 -24.73
CA GLN A 436 -5.75 -16.49 -24.12
C GLN A 436 -6.29 -17.71 -24.91
N GLN A 437 -7.31 -17.52 -25.75
CA GLN A 437 -7.87 -18.60 -26.58
C GLN A 437 -7.01 -18.90 -27.81
N ASP A 438 -6.40 -17.88 -28.41
CA ASP A 438 -5.50 -18.05 -29.56
C ASP A 438 -4.28 -18.93 -29.24
N GLU A 439 -3.90 -19.05 -27.96
CA GLU A 439 -2.81 -19.93 -27.51
C GLU A 439 -3.26 -21.35 -27.12
N SER A 440 -4.54 -21.58 -26.79
CA SER A 440 -5.01 -22.81 -26.14
C SER A 440 -5.97 -23.68 -26.96
N GLY A 441 -6.35 -23.27 -28.18
CA GLY A 441 -6.99 -24.13 -29.19
C GLY A 441 -8.33 -24.76 -28.81
N LEU A 442 -8.98 -24.31 -27.72
CA LEU A 442 -10.25 -24.85 -27.24
C LEU A 442 -11.42 -23.91 -27.60
N GLU A 443 -12.03 -24.16 -28.75
CA GLU A 443 -13.32 -23.58 -29.15
C GLU A 443 -14.47 -24.22 -28.34
N GLY A 444 -14.65 -23.75 -27.10
CA GLY A 444 -15.76 -24.14 -26.23
C GLY A 444 -16.76 -23.00 -26.06
N GLY A 445 -17.99 -23.18 -26.54
CA GLY A 445 -19.07 -22.18 -26.59
C GLY A 445 -19.28 -21.38 -25.30
N ARG A 446 -18.83 -20.13 -25.31
CA ARG A 446 -19.23 -19.09 -24.35
C ARG A 446 -20.10 -18.06 -25.08
N ILE A 447 -21.10 -17.52 -24.38
CA ILE A 447 -21.88 -16.39 -24.88
C ILE A 447 -20.92 -15.22 -25.07
N SER A 448 -20.65 -14.84 -26.33
CA SER A 448 -19.88 -13.64 -26.61
C SER A 448 -20.75 -12.44 -26.21
N LEU A 449 -20.35 -11.73 -25.15
CA LEU A 449 -21.04 -10.50 -24.73
C LEU A 449 -20.74 -9.33 -25.66
N PHE A 450 -19.77 -9.48 -26.57
CA PHE A 450 -19.35 -8.45 -27.50
C PHE A 450 -19.38 -8.94 -28.95
N GLU A 451 -19.84 -8.06 -29.84
CA GLU A 451 -19.76 -8.22 -31.28
C GLU A 451 -19.16 -6.93 -31.86
N ASN A 452 -18.10 -7.05 -32.68
CA ASN A 452 -17.41 -5.91 -33.30
C ASN A 452 -17.00 -4.79 -32.30
N GLY A 453 -16.58 -5.18 -31.09
CA GLY A 453 -16.14 -4.25 -30.03
C GLY A 453 -17.28 -3.50 -29.33
N ARG A 454 -18.54 -3.84 -29.59
CA ARG A 454 -19.71 -3.30 -28.89
C ARG A 454 -20.41 -4.38 -28.09
N LEU A 455 -21.00 -3.98 -26.97
CA LEU A 455 -21.85 -4.87 -26.18
C LEU A 455 -23.03 -5.34 -27.04
N VAL A 456 -23.27 -6.64 -27.02
CA VAL A 456 -24.40 -7.30 -27.68
C VAL A 456 -25.73 -6.73 -27.13
N PRO A 457 -26.81 -6.64 -27.94
CA PRO A 457 -28.10 -6.13 -27.47
C PRO A 457 -28.63 -6.86 -26.23
N TYR A 458 -29.39 -6.16 -25.38
CA TYR A 458 -29.95 -6.73 -24.15
C TYR A 458 -30.90 -7.89 -24.44
N SER A 459 -31.58 -7.89 -25.59
CA SER A 459 -32.38 -9.02 -26.05
C SER A 459 -31.57 -10.31 -26.21
N GLU A 460 -30.33 -10.21 -26.68
CA GLU A 460 -29.46 -11.35 -26.91
C GLU A 460 -28.77 -11.78 -25.61
N ILE A 461 -28.30 -10.83 -24.79
CA ILE A 461 -27.70 -11.10 -23.47
C ILE A 461 -28.68 -11.85 -22.56
N LEU A 462 -29.96 -11.43 -22.55
CA LEU A 462 -31.00 -12.05 -21.73
C LEU A 462 -31.74 -13.18 -22.45
N LEU A 463 -31.36 -13.51 -23.70
CA LEU A 463 -32.02 -14.52 -24.54
C LEU A 463 -33.55 -14.31 -24.61
N MET A 464 -33.98 -13.08 -24.90
CA MET A 464 -35.38 -12.69 -25.00
C MET A 464 -35.74 -12.20 -26.40
N ASN A 465 -36.62 -12.92 -27.08
CA ASN A 465 -37.16 -12.51 -28.37
C ASN A 465 -38.46 -11.70 -28.19
N ARG A 466 -38.50 -10.49 -28.77
CA ARG A 466 -39.66 -9.61 -28.78
C ARG A 466 -40.92 -10.28 -29.36
N GLN A 467 -40.78 -11.03 -30.45
CA GLN A 467 -41.91 -11.68 -31.12
C GLN A 467 -42.48 -12.84 -30.29
N GLU A 468 -41.60 -13.65 -29.69
CA GLU A 468 -41.98 -14.73 -28.79
C GLU A 468 -42.74 -14.16 -27.59
N LEU A 469 -42.19 -13.12 -26.96
CA LEU A 469 -42.81 -12.49 -25.79
C LEU A 469 -44.19 -11.88 -26.11
N LEU A 470 -44.34 -11.30 -27.31
CA LEU A 470 -45.61 -10.74 -27.76
C LEU A 470 -46.64 -11.85 -28.04
N THR A 471 -46.20 -12.95 -28.63
CA THR A 471 -47.04 -14.12 -28.94
C THR A 471 -47.51 -14.77 -27.64
N ASP A 472 -46.60 -15.02 -26.70
CA ASP A 472 -46.91 -15.50 -25.35
C ASP A 472 -47.96 -14.64 -24.66
N THR A 473 -47.80 -13.31 -24.76
CA THR A 473 -48.74 -12.37 -24.14
C THR A 473 -50.11 -12.43 -24.80
N LYS A 474 -50.16 -12.57 -26.13
CA LYS A 474 -51.40 -12.67 -26.90
C LYS A 474 -52.15 -13.98 -26.65
N ILE A 475 -51.44 -15.09 -26.43
CA ILE A 475 -52.03 -16.39 -26.07
C ILE A 475 -52.82 -16.29 -24.76
N LEU A 476 -52.39 -15.43 -23.83
CA LEU A 476 -53.09 -15.20 -22.56
C LEU A 476 -54.38 -14.37 -22.72
N LEU A 477 -54.59 -13.70 -23.86
CA LEU A 477 -55.81 -12.95 -24.13
C LEU A 477 -56.95 -13.91 -24.52
N PRO A 478 -58.21 -13.59 -24.19
CA PRO A 478 -59.35 -14.40 -24.59
C PRO A 478 -59.42 -14.61 -26.12
N VAL A 479 -59.83 -15.81 -26.56
CA VAL A 479 -59.78 -16.28 -27.97
C VAL A 479 -60.47 -15.34 -28.98
N TRP A 480 -61.46 -14.55 -28.55
CA TRP A 480 -62.14 -13.54 -29.38
C TRP A 480 -61.26 -12.32 -29.76
N TYR A 481 -60.09 -12.14 -29.15
CA TYR A 481 -59.12 -11.09 -29.48
C TYR A 481 -58.22 -11.43 -30.68
N THR A 482 -58.11 -12.70 -31.08
CA THR A 482 -57.18 -13.15 -32.13
C THR A 482 -57.84 -13.27 -33.51
N ILE A 483 -59.16 -13.10 -33.61
CA ILE A 483 -59.92 -13.15 -34.88
C ILE A 483 -60.05 -11.74 -35.46
N PRO A 484 -59.51 -11.44 -36.66
CA PRO A 484 -59.42 -10.08 -37.22
C PRO A 484 -60.78 -9.35 -37.31
N VAL A 485 -61.84 -10.08 -37.66
CA VAL A 485 -63.19 -9.52 -37.85
C VAL A 485 -63.87 -9.22 -36.52
N ILE A 486 -63.67 -10.06 -35.50
CA ILE A 486 -64.30 -9.94 -34.17
C ILE A 486 -63.58 -8.89 -33.31
N SER A 487 -62.26 -8.79 -33.42
CA SER A 487 -61.45 -7.77 -32.71
C SER A 487 -61.77 -6.35 -33.17
N TRP A 488 -62.08 -6.13 -34.46
CA TRP A 488 -62.52 -4.83 -34.97
C TRP A 488 -63.90 -4.43 -34.42
N ILE A 489 -64.84 -5.37 -34.40
CA ILE A 489 -66.20 -5.17 -33.87
C ILE A 489 -66.17 -4.93 -32.34
N MET A 490 -65.42 -5.74 -31.59
CA MET A 490 -65.27 -5.56 -30.14
C MET A 490 -64.51 -4.29 -29.76
N LYS A 491 -63.53 -3.84 -30.56
CA LYS A 491 -62.82 -2.56 -30.35
C LYS A 491 -63.75 -1.35 -30.53
N LEU A 492 -64.85 -1.52 -31.27
CA LEU A 492 -65.86 -0.49 -31.52
C LEU A 492 -66.98 -0.51 -30.46
N ILE A 493 -67.31 -1.69 -29.91
CA ILE A 493 -68.39 -1.89 -28.92
C ILE A 493 -67.91 -1.83 -27.46
N MET A 494 -66.72 -2.39 -27.15
CA MET A 494 -66.18 -2.51 -25.79
C MET A 494 -65.12 -1.46 -25.43
N ARG A 495 -64.84 -0.48 -26.31
CA ARG A 495 -64.07 0.70 -25.89
C ARG A 495 -64.93 1.50 -24.91
N PRO A 496 -64.60 1.57 -23.60
CA PRO A 496 -65.33 2.46 -22.72
C PRO A 496 -65.17 3.89 -23.26
N PRO A 497 -66.25 4.70 -23.32
CA PRO A 497 -66.13 6.09 -23.71
C PRO A 497 -65.12 6.74 -22.77
N LYS A 498 -64.14 7.48 -23.32
CA LYS A 498 -63.19 8.25 -22.51
C LYS A 498 -64.00 9.19 -21.62
N SER A 499 -64.19 8.82 -20.35
CA SER A 499 -64.83 9.67 -19.37
C SER A 499 -63.91 10.85 -19.11
N LYS A 500 -64.46 12.07 -19.33
CA LYS A 500 -63.90 13.28 -18.76
C LYS A 500 -63.90 13.12 -17.24
N LYS A 501 -62.69 13.13 -16.65
CA LYS A 501 -62.39 13.36 -15.23
C LYS A 501 -63.22 12.54 -14.22
N GLN A 502 -62.76 11.33 -13.94
CA GLN A 502 -62.67 10.85 -12.56
C GLN A 502 -61.20 10.57 -12.27
N LYS A 503 -60.67 11.16 -11.19
CA LYS A 503 -59.33 10.87 -10.68
C LYS A 503 -59.28 9.39 -10.29
N PRO A 504 -58.46 8.54 -10.92
CA PRO A 504 -58.15 7.26 -10.33
C PRO A 504 -57.29 7.51 -9.07
N GLU A 505 -57.46 6.71 -8.03
CA GLU A 505 -56.46 6.63 -6.97
C GLU A 505 -55.09 6.43 -7.62
N LYS A 506 -54.18 7.38 -7.35
CA LYS A 506 -52.88 7.43 -7.99
C LYS A 506 -52.09 6.20 -7.57
N THR A 507 -51.79 5.33 -8.54
CA THR A 507 -50.81 4.26 -8.36
C THR A 507 -49.42 4.88 -8.21
N SER A 508 -48.52 4.26 -7.44
CA SER A 508 -47.12 4.71 -7.23
C SER A 508 -46.40 5.11 -8.53
N ALA A 509 -46.69 4.46 -9.66
CA ALA A 509 -46.12 4.78 -10.97
C ALA A 509 -46.61 6.11 -11.61
N GLN A 510 -47.77 6.65 -11.21
CA GLN A 510 -48.26 7.95 -11.68
C GLN A 510 -47.70 9.12 -10.85
N ILE A 511 -47.48 8.90 -9.55
CA ILE A 511 -46.80 9.86 -8.66
C ILE A 511 -45.33 10.04 -9.09
N TYR A 512 -44.67 8.93 -9.47
CA TYR A 512 -43.33 8.98 -10.05
C TYR A 512 -43.28 9.62 -11.44
N ARG A 513 -44.34 9.50 -12.26
CA ARG A 513 -44.40 10.14 -13.60
C ARG A 513 -44.53 11.66 -13.53
N GLU A 514 -45.26 12.20 -12.55
CA GLU A 514 -45.31 13.65 -12.31
C GLU A 514 -43.98 14.16 -11.74
N GLN A 515 -43.32 13.40 -10.86
CA GLN A 515 -41.97 13.72 -10.36
C GLN A 515 -40.86 13.56 -11.43
N GLU A 516 -40.98 12.60 -12.36
CA GLU A 516 -40.09 12.44 -13.53
C GLU A 516 -40.40 13.46 -14.63
N GLU A 517 -41.61 13.99 -14.76
CA GLU A 517 -41.90 15.08 -15.69
C GLU A 517 -41.36 16.43 -15.19
N GLU A 518 -41.34 16.65 -13.88
CA GLU A 518 -40.63 17.79 -13.28
C GLU A 518 -39.10 17.61 -13.31
N LYS A 519 -38.59 16.41 -12.96
CA LYS A 519 -37.16 16.08 -13.10
C LYS A 519 -36.70 16.08 -14.56
N SER A 520 -37.48 15.58 -15.51
CA SER A 520 -37.09 15.59 -16.94
C SER A 520 -37.20 16.97 -17.57
N LYS A 521 -38.02 17.88 -17.03
CA LYS A 521 -37.96 19.32 -17.39
C LYS A 521 -36.71 19.98 -16.81
N HIS A 522 -36.34 19.63 -15.57
CA HIS A 522 -35.10 20.08 -14.93
C HIS A 522 -33.85 19.51 -15.64
N ASP A 523 -33.84 18.24 -16.00
CA ASP A 523 -32.76 17.53 -16.69
C ASP A 523 -32.67 17.93 -18.17
N LYS A 524 -33.78 18.25 -18.84
CA LYS A 524 -33.74 18.84 -20.20
C LYS A 524 -33.23 20.27 -20.18
N MET A 525 -33.52 21.04 -19.13
CA MET A 525 -32.97 22.36 -18.91
C MET A 525 -31.46 22.28 -18.60
N GLU A 526 -31.03 21.34 -17.75
CA GLU A 526 -29.62 21.04 -17.47
C GLU A 526 -28.87 20.45 -18.68
N MET A 527 -29.48 19.58 -19.49
CA MET A 527 -28.87 19.06 -20.73
C MET A 527 -28.74 20.14 -21.81
N ALA A 528 -29.69 21.08 -21.89
CA ALA A 528 -29.57 22.24 -22.78
C ALA A 528 -28.46 23.19 -22.32
N LEU A 529 -28.31 23.41 -21.00
CA LEU A 529 -27.20 24.13 -20.39
C LEU A 529 -25.84 23.41 -20.60
N SER A 530 -25.81 22.08 -20.49
CA SER A 530 -24.62 21.23 -20.69
C SER A 530 -24.13 21.19 -22.14
N LYS A 531 -25.04 21.09 -23.12
CA LYS A 531 -24.66 21.19 -24.55
C LYS A 531 -24.13 22.58 -24.90
N LYS A 532 -24.72 23.64 -24.34
CA LYS A 532 -24.25 25.02 -24.53
C LYS A 532 -22.88 25.25 -23.85
N SER A 533 -22.67 24.64 -22.67
CA SER A 533 -21.40 24.62 -21.94
C SER A 533 -20.29 23.84 -22.68
N MET A 534 -20.59 22.69 -23.29
CA MET A 534 -19.61 21.89 -24.03
C MET A 534 -19.16 22.58 -25.33
N VAL A 535 -20.06 23.26 -26.03
CA VAL A 535 -19.73 24.10 -27.18
C VAL A 535 -18.88 25.30 -26.74
N SER A 536 -19.23 25.96 -25.63
CA SER A 536 -18.43 27.04 -25.04
C SER A 536 -17.02 26.59 -24.62
N ARG A 537 -16.87 25.38 -24.09
CA ARG A 537 -15.56 24.80 -23.67
C ARG A 537 -14.65 24.50 -24.86
N LYS A 538 -15.18 23.95 -25.95
CA LYS A 538 -14.41 23.72 -27.19
C LYS A 538 -13.92 25.03 -27.80
N VAL A 539 -14.77 26.07 -27.80
CA VAL A 539 -14.39 27.41 -28.29
C VAL A 539 -13.29 28.02 -27.42
N ALA A 540 -13.40 27.94 -26.09
CA ALA A 540 -12.38 28.43 -25.17
C ALA A 540 -11.03 27.68 -25.30
N LEU A 541 -11.06 26.36 -25.54
CA LEU A 541 -9.85 25.56 -25.80
C LEU A 541 -9.16 25.91 -27.14
N ARG A 542 -9.93 26.29 -28.17
CA ARG A 542 -9.33 26.79 -29.42
C ARG A 542 -8.66 28.14 -29.24
N GLU A 543 -9.23 29.01 -28.41
CA GLU A 543 -8.67 30.32 -28.13
C GLU A 543 -7.37 30.22 -27.32
N SER A 544 -7.31 29.34 -26.31
CA SER A 544 -6.07 29.08 -25.58
C SER A 544 -5.00 28.44 -26.47
N ALA A 545 -5.38 27.53 -27.37
CA ALA A 545 -4.45 26.96 -28.36
C ALA A 545 -3.88 28.02 -29.32
N ARG A 546 -4.66 29.03 -29.72
CA ARG A 546 -4.16 30.15 -30.55
C ARG A 546 -3.15 31.02 -29.80
N LYS A 547 -3.41 31.33 -28.52
CA LYS A 547 -2.46 32.10 -27.69
C LYS A 547 -1.14 31.36 -27.48
N LEU A 548 -1.20 30.03 -27.32
CA LEU A 548 0.00 29.20 -27.18
C LEU A 548 0.78 29.02 -28.48
N GLU A 549 0.11 29.03 -29.63
CA GLU A 549 0.79 29.04 -30.94
C GLU A 549 1.63 30.31 -31.12
N GLU A 550 1.10 31.47 -30.71
CA GLU A 550 1.83 32.75 -30.74
C GLU A 550 3.04 32.79 -29.80
N GLU A 551 3.02 31.98 -28.73
CA GLU A 551 4.12 31.89 -27.76
C GLU A 551 5.21 30.87 -28.18
N LEU A 552 4.81 29.74 -28.77
CA LEU A 552 5.70 28.63 -29.11
C LEU A 552 6.31 28.74 -30.51
N VAL A 553 5.64 29.44 -31.44
CA VAL A 553 6.13 29.62 -32.82
C VAL A 553 6.75 31.02 -32.95
N PRO A 554 8.02 31.15 -33.38
CA PRO A 554 8.63 32.45 -33.62
C PRO A 554 7.82 33.28 -34.62
N SER A 555 7.73 34.60 -34.42
CA SER A 555 6.93 35.50 -35.25
C SER A 555 7.33 35.52 -36.74
N SER A 556 8.50 34.96 -37.08
CA SER A 556 9.04 34.80 -38.43
C SER A 556 8.72 33.44 -39.09
N SER A 557 7.98 32.56 -38.43
CA SER A 557 7.68 31.20 -38.92
C SER A 557 6.19 30.85 -38.77
N THR A 558 5.78 29.70 -39.29
CA THR A 558 4.41 29.19 -39.18
C THR A 558 4.41 27.83 -38.47
N LEU A 559 3.31 27.51 -37.78
CA LEU A 559 3.15 26.23 -37.06
C LEU A 559 3.44 25.02 -37.96
N ASP A 560 2.93 25.03 -39.19
CA ASP A 560 3.17 23.95 -40.14
C ASP A 560 4.64 23.88 -40.59
N ARG A 561 5.32 25.01 -40.73
CA ARG A 561 6.74 25.06 -41.12
C ARG A 561 7.64 24.50 -40.02
N GLU A 562 7.39 24.86 -38.76
CA GLU A 562 8.13 24.32 -37.62
C GLU A 562 7.87 22.83 -37.43
N LEU A 563 6.61 22.39 -37.57
CA LEU A 563 6.28 20.96 -37.54
C LEU A 563 7.07 20.17 -38.58
N HIS A 564 7.14 20.64 -39.83
CA HIS A 564 7.92 19.97 -40.88
C HIS A 564 9.44 20.02 -40.61
N SER A 565 9.93 21.07 -39.95
CA SER A 565 11.34 21.21 -39.58
C SER A 565 11.74 20.18 -38.51
N TYR A 566 10.96 20.09 -37.44
CA TYR A 566 11.21 19.11 -36.38
C TYR A 566 10.95 17.68 -36.86
N GLU A 567 9.94 17.46 -37.70
CA GLU A 567 9.69 16.16 -38.35
C GLU A 567 10.93 15.63 -39.06
N ARG A 568 11.57 16.45 -39.90
CA ARG A 568 12.81 16.05 -40.61
C ARG A 568 14.00 15.84 -39.68
N THR A 569 13.97 16.45 -38.50
CA THR A 569 15.06 16.36 -37.53
C THR A 569 14.97 15.06 -36.73
N TRP A 570 13.77 14.69 -36.27
CA TRP A 570 13.57 13.44 -35.51
C TRP A 570 13.37 12.21 -36.42
N ASN A 571 12.76 12.37 -37.59
CA ASN A 571 12.56 11.29 -38.56
C ASN A 571 13.70 11.26 -39.60
N LYS A 572 14.79 10.54 -39.28
CA LYS A 572 15.99 10.42 -40.13
C LYS A 572 15.85 9.38 -41.27
N LEU A 573 14.66 8.81 -41.48
CA LEU A 573 14.45 7.78 -42.49
C LEU A 573 14.50 8.37 -43.91
N ILE A 574 15.40 7.84 -44.75
CA ILE A 574 15.63 8.34 -46.11
C ILE A 574 14.52 7.90 -47.08
N GLY A 575 13.85 6.77 -46.80
CA GLY A 575 12.78 6.23 -47.64
C GLY A 575 11.47 7.01 -47.49
N LYS A 576 10.93 7.56 -48.59
CA LYS A 576 9.71 8.39 -48.56
C LYS A 576 8.49 7.68 -47.97
N THR A 577 8.31 6.39 -48.26
CA THR A 577 7.18 5.60 -47.74
C THR A 577 7.34 5.26 -46.27
N THR A 578 8.53 4.85 -45.84
CA THR A 578 8.82 4.50 -44.44
C THR A 578 8.85 5.73 -43.54
N HIS A 579 9.36 6.86 -44.04
CA HIS A 579 9.30 8.16 -43.36
C HIS A 579 7.85 8.54 -43.07
N ASN A 580 6.98 8.50 -44.09
CA ASN A 580 5.57 8.86 -43.93
C ASN A 580 4.80 7.92 -42.99
N ASN A 581 5.07 6.61 -43.05
CA ASN A 581 4.43 5.64 -42.16
C ASN A 581 4.79 5.90 -40.70
N LEU A 582 6.08 6.13 -40.41
CA LEU A 582 6.53 6.44 -39.05
C LEU A 582 5.93 7.76 -38.55
N THR A 583 5.89 8.80 -39.39
CA THR A 583 5.24 10.07 -39.03
C THR A 583 3.75 9.84 -38.68
N GLU A 584 3.03 9.05 -39.47
CA GLU A 584 1.60 8.79 -39.22
C GLU A 584 1.36 7.92 -37.99
N ASP A 585 2.23 6.96 -37.70
CA ASP A 585 2.18 6.14 -36.49
C ASP A 585 2.36 7.00 -35.24
N VAL A 586 3.35 7.90 -35.24
CA VAL A 586 3.58 8.87 -34.16
C VAL A 586 2.39 9.83 -34.04
N ASN A 587 1.89 10.37 -35.14
CA ASN A 587 0.72 11.25 -35.15
C ASN A 587 -0.55 10.56 -34.64
N SER A 588 -0.72 9.26 -34.92
CA SER A 588 -1.85 8.45 -34.43
C SER A 588 -1.77 8.25 -32.92
N LEU A 589 -0.59 7.92 -32.41
CA LEU A 589 -0.34 7.80 -30.97
C LEU A 589 -0.67 9.10 -30.22
N ILE A 590 -0.21 10.25 -30.74
CA ILE A 590 -0.49 11.56 -30.13
C ILE A 590 -2.00 11.86 -30.15
N ARG A 591 -2.69 11.60 -31.26
CA ARG A 591 -4.15 11.80 -31.37
C ARG A 591 -4.94 10.96 -30.37
N ASP A 592 -4.58 9.69 -30.21
CA ASP A 592 -5.28 8.78 -29.29
C ASP A 592 -5.04 9.14 -27.83
N TYR A 593 -3.82 9.55 -27.48
CA TYR A 593 -3.49 10.07 -26.17
C TYR A 593 -4.29 11.34 -25.86
N LEU A 594 -4.25 12.35 -26.75
CA LEU A 594 -5.02 13.59 -26.60
C LEU A 594 -6.53 13.34 -26.48
N ARG A 595 -7.08 12.39 -27.25
CA ARG A 595 -8.53 12.10 -27.21
C ARG A 595 -8.97 11.60 -25.83
N LYS A 596 -8.09 10.95 -25.06
CA LYS A 596 -8.35 10.57 -23.66
C LYS A 596 -8.20 11.78 -22.74
N VAL A 597 -7.13 12.54 -22.89
CA VAL A 597 -6.79 13.66 -22.00
C VAL A 597 -7.78 14.85 -22.14
N LEU A 598 -8.17 15.23 -23.36
CA LEU A 598 -9.08 16.35 -23.63
C LEU A 598 -10.47 16.20 -23.02
N ARG A 599 -10.92 14.97 -22.74
CA ARG A 599 -12.21 14.73 -22.05
C ARG A 599 -12.21 15.34 -20.65
N HIS A 600 -11.05 15.42 -20.01
CA HIS A 600 -10.90 15.81 -18.62
C HIS A 600 -10.25 17.20 -18.42
N ILE A 601 -9.63 17.78 -19.45
CA ILE A 601 -9.00 19.12 -19.37
C ILE A 601 -10.02 20.26 -19.47
N LYS A 602 -10.07 21.14 -18.44
CA LYS A 602 -10.75 22.45 -18.50
C LYS A 602 -9.93 23.45 -19.33
N SER A 603 -10.58 24.42 -19.97
CA SER A 603 -9.92 25.42 -20.84
C SER A 603 -8.82 26.23 -20.15
N GLU A 604 -9.00 26.53 -18.86
CA GLU A 604 -8.02 27.25 -18.02
C GLU A 604 -6.73 26.45 -17.77
N GLY A 605 -6.77 25.12 -17.91
CA GLY A 605 -5.61 24.23 -17.71
C GLY A 605 -4.84 23.90 -18.98
N PHE A 606 -5.17 24.51 -20.12
CA PHE A 606 -4.45 24.32 -21.39
C PHE A 606 -3.44 25.47 -21.55
N ASN A 607 -2.31 25.36 -20.82
CA ASN A 607 -1.19 26.30 -20.80
C ASN A 607 0.12 25.59 -21.21
N ARG A 608 1.20 26.37 -21.35
CA ARG A 608 2.51 25.89 -21.84
C ARG A 608 3.08 24.75 -20.99
N GLU A 609 3.15 24.95 -19.68
CA GLU A 609 3.65 23.95 -18.73
C GLU A 609 2.88 22.62 -18.82
N ARG A 610 1.56 22.67 -19.02
CA ARG A 610 0.76 21.45 -19.18
C ARG A 610 1.06 20.74 -20.50
N ILE A 611 1.26 21.47 -21.59
CA ILE A 611 1.61 20.90 -22.90
C ILE A 611 3.01 20.28 -22.87
N GLU A 612 3.96 20.95 -22.22
CA GLU A 612 5.32 20.44 -22.00
C GLU A 612 5.27 19.12 -21.22
N ASN A 613 4.52 19.05 -20.12
CA ASN A 613 4.35 17.82 -19.34
C ASN A 613 3.66 16.68 -20.12
N LEU A 614 2.67 17.00 -20.95
CA LEU A 614 1.99 16.01 -21.81
C LEU A 614 2.93 15.48 -22.90
N ALA A 615 3.75 16.34 -23.48
CA ALA A 615 4.75 15.96 -24.47
C ALA A 615 5.87 15.12 -23.84
N ASP A 616 6.38 15.51 -22.67
CA ASP A 616 7.41 14.76 -21.94
C ASP A 616 6.95 13.35 -21.56
N THR A 617 5.68 13.22 -21.13
CA THR A 617 5.07 11.91 -20.85
C THR A 617 5.00 11.03 -22.11
N LEU A 618 4.67 11.62 -23.26
CA LEU A 618 4.61 10.90 -24.53
C LEU A 618 5.99 10.44 -24.99
N VAL A 619 7.01 11.32 -24.97
CA VAL A 619 8.39 11.02 -25.38
C VAL A 619 9.00 9.89 -24.55
N LYS A 620 8.65 9.81 -23.25
CA LYS A 620 9.11 8.73 -22.33
C LYS A 620 8.45 7.38 -22.58
N THR A 621 7.51 7.26 -23.52
CA THR A 621 6.90 5.98 -23.88
C THR A 621 7.93 5.08 -24.58
N PRO A 622 8.04 3.78 -24.23
CA PRO A 622 9.03 2.87 -24.81
C PRO A 622 9.03 2.78 -26.34
N ALA A 623 7.90 3.05 -26.99
CA ALA A 623 7.77 3.08 -28.44
C ALA A 623 8.50 4.28 -29.08
N LEU A 624 8.45 5.45 -28.45
CA LEU A 624 9.02 6.70 -28.97
C LEU A 624 10.50 6.88 -28.59
N GLN A 625 10.93 6.33 -27.45
CA GLN A 625 12.34 6.35 -27.03
C GLN A 625 13.30 5.69 -28.03
N LYS A 626 12.79 4.79 -28.89
CA LYS A 626 13.58 4.06 -29.90
C LYS A 626 13.95 4.92 -31.13
N ILE A 627 13.28 6.05 -31.34
CA ILE A 627 13.36 6.84 -32.59
C ILE A 627 14.55 7.82 -32.57
N GLY A 628 15.12 8.13 -31.41
CA GLY A 628 16.25 9.06 -31.24
C GLY A 628 15.84 10.54 -31.38
N GLU A 629 16.73 11.48 -31.01
CA GLU A 629 16.48 12.94 -31.00
C GLU A 629 15.28 13.38 -30.14
N THR A 630 15.39 13.13 -28.83
CA THR A 630 14.34 13.41 -27.83
C THR A 630 13.86 14.85 -27.84
N ASP A 631 14.76 15.81 -28.05
CA ASP A 631 14.44 17.24 -27.95
C ASP A 631 13.63 17.72 -29.15
N ALA A 632 13.99 17.26 -30.36
CA ALA A 632 13.23 17.55 -31.58
C ALA A 632 11.86 16.86 -31.57
N MET A 633 11.78 15.63 -31.06
CA MET A 633 10.52 14.90 -30.91
C MET A 633 9.60 15.55 -29.87
N LEU A 634 10.16 16.01 -28.75
CA LEU A 634 9.43 16.73 -27.72
C LEU A 634 8.80 18.00 -28.28
N MET A 635 9.58 18.82 -29.01
CA MET A 635 9.06 20.03 -29.64
C MET A 635 8.02 19.74 -30.73
N TYR A 636 8.25 18.71 -31.55
CA TYR A 636 7.28 18.25 -32.56
C TYR A 636 5.94 17.87 -31.92
N ILE A 637 5.97 17.10 -30.83
CA ILE A 637 4.76 16.68 -30.12
C ILE A 637 4.02 17.91 -29.57
N GLN A 638 4.71 18.85 -28.91
CA GLN A 638 4.06 20.05 -28.38
C GLN A 638 3.32 20.84 -29.47
N LEU A 639 3.96 21.10 -30.60
CA LEU A 639 3.37 21.82 -31.73
C LEU A 639 2.20 21.03 -32.35
N TYR A 640 2.30 19.70 -32.39
CA TYR A 640 1.25 18.85 -32.94
C TYR A 640 0.02 18.79 -32.01
N ILE A 641 0.22 18.79 -30.69
CA ILE A 641 -0.85 18.93 -29.68
C ILE A 641 -1.61 20.24 -29.91
N VAL A 642 -0.90 21.37 -30.08
CA VAL A 642 -1.50 22.68 -30.35
C VAL A 642 -2.32 22.66 -31.65
N LYS A 643 -1.77 22.10 -32.73
CA LYS A 643 -2.46 21.94 -34.02
C LYS A 643 -3.76 21.14 -33.91
N LEU A 644 -3.75 20.05 -33.15
CA LEU A 644 -4.93 19.19 -32.96
C LEU A 644 -6.05 19.90 -32.19
N VAL A 645 -5.70 20.66 -31.13
CA VAL A 645 -6.69 21.38 -30.32
C VAL A 645 -7.29 22.56 -31.07
N LYS A 646 -6.47 23.27 -31.86
CA LYS A 646 -6.92 24.34 -32.76
C LYS A 646 -7.94 23.84 -33.80
N ASN A 647 -7.76 22.61 -34.29
CA ASN A 647 -8.57 22.01 -35.37
C ASN A 647 -9.71 21.10 -34.88
N LEU A 648 -10.09 21.14 -33.59
CA LEU A 648 -11.25 20.40 -33.10
C LEU A 648 -12.50 20.75 -33.93
N PRO A 649 -13.42 19.82 -34.26
CA PRO A 649 -14.68 20.13 -34.94
C PRO A 649 -15.67 20.82 -33.98
N ALA A 650 -16.40 21.82 -34.49
CA ALA A 650 -17.39 22.61 -33.72
C ALA A 650 -18.42 21.69 -33.06
#